data_AF-A0A660VPN8-F1
#
_entry.id   AF-A0A660VPN8-F1
#
_cell.length_a   1.000
_cell.length_b   1.000
_cell.length_c   1.000
_cell.angle_alpha   90.00
_cell.angle_beta   90.00
_cell.angle_gamma   90.00
#
_symmetry.space_group_name_H-M   'P 1'
#
loop_
_entity.id
_entity.type
_entity.pdbx_description
1 polymer ?
#
loop_
_entity_poly.entity_id
_entity_poly.type
_entity_poly.pdbx_seq_one_letter_code
_entity_poly.pdbx_strand_id
1 'polypeptide(L)'
;MLALKKFVGFFSFHTIGVCAPLLLVAFVMVVATGCSSRKRKSRQPDTPTITTTTLPEGEVGVAYPATQLKATGGTPPYTWSDVNNTLQTYGLTLDASTGEIGGTPNQATPAGGVTVTIQVTDANSNTGQKDFTLVIYPELQIATTSLPDAPEGVAYSHAIQATGGNSSSYNWSISGQPSWLSIDASTGELSGTPPTGSAGTYTFTVEVTDGQQTASKQFDLVVQSGGGTTLKADFEANPTQGTAPLTVNFTDKSTGNITQWEWDFDSDGTPDSTQQNPTHTYNNPGWYTVKLTVSDGTSSDTCVKEKYILVASGIYYVNGVNGDDANGGTGWGDAFATIGKALSVAGDYDLVLVADATYNETDLNFNGKKIYLKGVDHNNAGQQPVIDCQSSGRALLFDLGETKNSVVDNFILQNGKKNGTSYPDNAGGAILCENKSSPTIINCTFSGNSANDGGAILCSSSSPTITNCVFSGNSASSYGGVIRCWGASSPTVTNCTFSGNSANDGGAICCQSGSSPTLTNCTFSGNTANCGGAIHCFFSGSPTVTDCTFSGNSADEDGGAIYCDSNSSPSITGCTFSGNSTDDEGGAIYCSSSSPTITNCVFSGNSANDSGGAICCHKSSSPTITNCAFSSNGADEYGGAICCDSSSPTITNCTFNGNSVNWYGGAICCDWNSSPILTNCIFSGNSATASHAYGGAILCWNSSSPTITNCTFSGNTANWDAGAIYCLFNSSPTLNNCILWGNTAVNAGSEIYIYDSGSSCTLNYCCVDNTGYGGQTGKITENNCVFADPEFVDAAGGDYHLKDTSPCIDAGDNSSVPSNLNKDIDGNPRIVDGNNNGSKVVDIGAYEYQP
;
A
#
# COMPACT_ATOMS: atom_id res chain seq x y z
N MET A 1 -26.05 -8.29 -31.53
CA MET A 1 -26.39 -9.70 -31.83
C MET A 1 -25.08 -10.48 -31.96
N LEU A 2 -24.79 -11.34 -30.96
CA LEU A 2 -23.82 -12.45 -30.84
C LEU A 2 -22.35 -12.23 -31.30
N ALA A 3 -21.32 -12.22 -30.44
CA ALA A 3 -20.75 -13.29 -29.60
C ALA A 3 -20.26 -14.54 -30.37
N LEU A 4 -18.97 -14.93 -30.21
CA LEU A 4 -18.49 -16.16 -29.52
C LEU A 4 -17.16 -16.79 -30.07
N LYS A 5 -16.17 -16.90 -29.16
CA LYS A 5 -15.21 -18.02 -28.84
C LYS A 5 -14.17 -18.61 -29.83
N LYS A 6 -12.91 -18.55 -29.36
CA LYS A 6 -11.76 -19.51 -29.29
C LYS A 6 -11.88 -20.93 -29.92
N PHE A 7 -10.81 -21.44 -30.58
CA PHE A 7 -9.90 -22.52 -30.11
C PHE A 7 -8.90 -23.06 -31.20
N VAL A 8 -7.61 -23.10 -30.85
CA VAL A 8 -6.51 -24.11 -31.05
C VAL A 8 -6.37 -24.95 -32.34
N GLY A 9 -5.13 -25.07 -32.86
CA GLY A 9 -4.64 -26.34 -33.44
C GLY A 9 -3.56 -26.26 -34.53
N PHE A 10 -2.31 -26.52 -34.14
CA PHE A 10 -1.18 -27.14 -34.87
C PHE A 10 -1.21 -27.26 -36.42
N PHE A 11 -0.17 -26.74 -37.08
CA PHE A 11 0.19 -27.05 -38.47
C PHE A 11 1.35 -28.05 -38.57
N SER A 12 1.17 -29.04 -39.45
CA SER A 12 2.19 -29.90 -40.05
C SER A 12 2.14 -29.71 -41.57
N PHE A 13 3.30 -29.69 -42.24
CA PHE A 13 3.52 -30.02 -43.67
C PHE A 13 5.00 -30.44 -43.80
N HIS A 14 5.39 -31.72 -43.98
CA HIS A 14 5.41 -32.59 -45.17
C HIS A 14 6.16 -32.05 -46.42
N THR A 15 7.28 -32.71 -46.81
CA THR A 15 7.42 -33.58 -48.03
C THR A 15 8.89 -34.04 -48.24
N ILE A 16 9.20 -35.35 -48.15
CA ILE A 16 9.37 -36.42 -49.19
C ILE A 16 10.76 -36.49 -49.86
N GLY A 17 11.39 -37.69 -49.80
CA GLY A 17 12.43 -38.14 -50.75
C GLY A 17 13.19 -39.39 -50.29
N VAL A 18 13.08 -40.49 -51.03
CA VAL A 18 13.31 -41.90 -50.64
C VAL A 18 14.65 -42.46 -51.15
N CYS A 19 15.26 -43.43 -50.43
CA CYS A 19 15.79 -44.74 -50.91
C CYS A 19 17.08 -45.23 -50.20
N ALA A 20 16.97 -46.40 -49.54
CA ALA A 20 18.07 -47.31 -49.19
C ALA A 20 18.24 -48.39 -50.29
N PRO A 21 19.31 -49.21 -50.31
CA PRO A 21 19.24 -50.49 -49.59
C PRO A 21 20.56 -51.05 -48.98
N LEU A 22 20.38 -52.06 -48.11
CA LEU A 22 21.34 -52.96 -47.43
C LEU A 22 21.94 -54.06 -48.34
N LEU A 23 23.15 -54.58 -47.98
CA LEU A 23 23.53 -55.99 -47.64
C LEU A 23 25.08 -56.10 -47.59
N LEU A 24 25.79 -56.49 -46.52
CA LEU A 24 25.99 -57.75 -45.77
C LEU A 24 26.92 -58.82 -46.42
N VAL A 25 27.94 -59.27 -45.64
CA VAL A 25 28.62 -60.61 -45.57
C VAL A 25 30.06 -60.81 -46.14
N ALA A 26 31.04 -60.77 -45.22
CA ALA A 26 32.00 -61.82 -44.76
C ALA A 26 33.23 -62.38 -45.56
N PHE A 27 34.37 -62.40 -44.84
CA PHE A 27 35.27 -63.52 -44.47
C PHE A 27 36.60 -63.88 -45.23
N VAL A 28 37.67 -64.01 -44.40
CA VAL A 28 38.92 -64.85 -44.44
C VAL A 28 40.29 -64.28 -44.86
N MET A 29 41.24 -64.58 -43.95
CA MET A 29 42.70 -64.46 -43.83
C MET A 29 43.58 -64.81 -45.05
N VAL A 30 44.80 -64.24 -45.13
CA VAL A 30 46.10 -64.84 -44.75
C VAL A 30 47.28 -63.89 -45.11
N VAL A 31 48.33 -63.99 -44.29
CA VAL A 31 49.62 -63.30 -44.17
C VAL A 31 50.54 -63.39 -45.41
N ALA A 32 51.28 -62.31 -45.72
CA ALA A 32 52.70 -62.36 -46.14
C ALA A 32 53.39 -60.96 -46.16
N THR A 33 54.33 -60.78 -45.23
CA THR A 33 55.66 -60.13 -45.32
C THR A 33 55.89 -58.81 -46.07
N GLY A 34 56.45 -57.82 -45.35
CA GLY A 34 57.74 -57.23 -45.73
C GLY A 34 57.80 -55.72 -45.99
N CYS A 35 58.53 -55.03 -45.10
CA CYS A 35 59.16 -53.71 -45.24
C CYS A 35 58.27 -52.45 -45.18
N SER A 36 58.23 -51.82 -44.00
CA SER A 36 58.02 -50.39 -43.86
C SER A 36 58.76 -49.86 -42.63
N SER A 37 59.57 -48.83 -42.85
CA SER A 37 60.38 -48.10 -41.88
C SER A 37 59.56 -47.60 -40.69
N ARG A 38 60.01 -47.91 -39.46
CA ARG A 38 59.49 -47.32 -38.22
C ARG A 38 59.68 -45.79 -38.24
N LYS A 39 58.63 -45.04 -38.57
CA LYS A 39 58.40 -43.72 -37.98
C LYS A 39 57.68 -43.93 -36.65
N ARG A 40 58.36 -43.68 -35.54
CA ARG A 40 57.71 -43.53 -34.22
C ARG A 40 56.68 -42.41 -34.35
N LYS A 41 55.38 -42.73 -34.23
CA LYS A 41 54.37 -41.76 -33.81
C LYS A 41 54.83 -41.24 -32.45
N SER A 42 55.18 -39.97 -32.34
CA SER A 42 55.29 -39.32 -31.03
C SER A 42 53.91 -39.40 -30.40
N ARG A 43 53.80 -40.18 -29.33
CA ARG A 43 52.65 -40.13 -28.43
C ARG A 43 52.59 -38.68 -27.92
N GLN A 44 51.53 -37.96 -28.25
CA GLN A 44 51.29 -36.63 -27.70
C GLN A 44 51.38 -36.75 -26.18
N PRO A 45 52.10 -35.86 -25.46
CA PRO A 45 52.17 -35.95 -24.01
C PRO A 45 50.75 -35.92 -23.45
N ASP A 46 50.37 -36.96 -22.69
CA ASP A 46 49.10 -36.94 -21.95
C ASP A 46 49.20 -35.76 -20.98
N THR A 47 48.46 -34.67 -21.18
CA THR A 47 48.45 -33.51 -20.28
C THR A 47 47.70 -33.85 -18.98
N PRO A 48 48.09 -33.28 -17.82
CA PRO A 48 47.36 -33.53 -16.59
C PRO A 48 45.94 -32.94 -16.69
N THR A 49 44.95 -33.67 -16.17
CA THR A 49 43.52 -33.33 -16.20
C THR A 49 42.91 -33.50 -14.82
N ILE A 50 42.24 -32.47 -14.30
CA ILE A 50 41.61 -32.48 -12.97
C ILE A 50 40.34 -33.35 -13.02
N THR A 51 40.26 -34.38 -12.17
CA THR A 51 39.15 -35.32 -12.08
C THR A 51 38.19 -35.05 -10.93
N THR A 52 38.54 -34.17 -9.98
CA THR A 52 37.60 -33.71 -8.95
C THR A 52 36.39 -33.07 -9.63
N THR A 53 35.18 -33.46 -9.24
CA THR A 53 33.95 -33.05 -9.93
C THR A 53 33.40 -31.73 -9.39
N THR A 54 33.30 -31.61 -8.07
CA THR A 54 32.73 -30.48 -7.33
C THR A 54 33.56 -30.20 -6.07
N LEU A 55 33.43 -29.00 -5.53
CA LEU A 55 33.94 -28.66 -4.19
C LEU A 55 32.80 -28.79 -3.17
N PRO A 56 33.08 -29.14 -1.91
CA PRO A 56 32.10 -29.02 -0.84
C PRO A 56 31.65 -27.58 -0.62
N GLU A 57 30.47 -27.42 -0.04
CA GLU A 57 30.00 -26.12 0.45
C GLU A 57 30.76 -25.77 1.75
N GLY A 58 30.99 -24.48 1.98
CA GLY A 58 31.65 -23.96 3.18
C GLY A 58 30.75 -22.97 3.92
N GLU A 59 31.19 -22.51 5.08
CA GLU A 59 30.47 -21.54 5.92
C GLU A 59 31.43 -20.50 6.48
N VAL A 60 30.95 -19.29 6.68
CA VAL A 60 31.71 -18.25 7.37
C VAL A 60 32.02 -18.69 8.80
N GLY A 61 33.28 -18.62 9.20
CA GLY A 61 33.73 -18.92 10.57
C GLY A 61 33.95 -20.41 10.88
N VAL A 62 33.54 -21.34 10.01
CA VAL A 62 33.71 -22.80 10.20
C VAL A 62 34.89 -23.32 9.37
N ALA A 63 35.64 -24.29 9.89
CA ALA A 63 36.73 -24.90 9.13
C ALA A 63 36.18 -25.59 7.86
N TYR A 64 36.70 -25.19 6.69
CA TYR A 64 36.26 -25.72 5.40
C TYR A 64 36.52 -27.23 5.30
N PRO A 65 35.57 -28.03 4.78
CA PRO A 65 35.74 -29.47 4.68
C PRO A 65 37.02 -29.83 3.91
N ALA A 66 37.91 -30.58 4.56
CA ALA A 66 39.22 -30.95 3.98
C ALA A 66 39.03 -31.63 2.62
N THR A 67 39.46 -30.96 1.55
CA THR A 67 39.18 -31.38 0.16
C THR A 67 40.46 -31.59 -0.61
N GLN A 68 40.80 -32.84 -0.87
CA GLN A 68 41.94 -33.21 -1.70
C GLN A 68 41.57 -33.24 -3.18
N LEU A 69 42.16 -32.35 -3.99
CA LEU A 69 42.00 -32.36 -5.44
C LEU A 69 42.72 -33.55 -6.09
N LYS A 70 42.13 -34.09 -7.17
CA LYS A 70 42.63 -35.26 -7.90
C LYS A 70 42.81 -34.95 -9.37
N ALA A 71 43.90 -35.45 -9.96
CA ALA A 71 44.18 -35.34 -11.39
C ALA A 71 44.72 -36.66 -11.99
N THR A 72 44.55 -36.82 -13.29
CA THR A 72 45.04 -37.96 -14.10
C THR A 72 45.71 -37.46 -15.39
N GLY A 73 46.54 -38.29 -16.03
CA GLY A 73 47.39 -37.82 -17.15
C GLY A 73 48.60 -37.03 -16.66
N GLY A 74 49.55 -36.69 -17.53
CA GLY A 74 50.80 -36.02 -17.13
C GLY A 74 51.81 -36.93 -16.45
N THR A 75 52.97 -36.37 -16.09
CA THR A 75 54.02 -37.05 -15.31
C THR A 75 54.09 -36.48 -13.88
N PRO A 76 53.72 -37.24 -12.83
CA PRO A 76 53.87 -36.81 -11.44
C PRO A 76 55.33 -36.51 -11.05
N PRO A 77 55.60 -35.69 -10.01
CA PRO A 77 54.63 -35.08 -9.09
C PRO A 77 53.82 -33.95 -9.74
N TYR A 78 52.63 -33.69 -9.18
CA TYR A 78 51.82 -32.55 -9.57
C TYR A 78 52.07 -31.36 -8.65
N THR A 79 51.98 -30.16 -9.20
CA THR A 79 51.86 -28.92 -8.44
C THR A 79 50.53 -28.24 -8.75
N TRP A 80 49.93 -27.63 -7.73
CA TRP A 80 48.59 -27.04 -7.78
C TRP A 80 48.65 -25.54 -7.55
N SER A 81 47.80 -24.80 -8.26
CA SER A 81 47.66 -23.35 -8.06
C SER A 81 46.24 -22.89 -8.30
N ASP A 82 45.78 -21.96 -7.46
CA ASP A 82 44.57 -21.17 -7.68
C ASP A 82 44.91 -20.01 -8.64
N VAL A 83 44.36 -20.04 -9.86
CA VAL A 83 44.75 -19.13 -10.95
C VAL A 83 44.15 -17.74 -10.74
N ASN A 84 42.94 -17.67 -10.20
CA ASN A 84 42.22 -16.42 -9.98
C ASN A 84 42.28 -15.93 -8.52
N ASN A 85 43.08 -16.60 -7.66
CA ASN A 85 43.27 -16.31 -6.24
C ASN A 85 41.94 -16.20 -5.45
N THR A 86 40.87 -16.81 -5.94
CA THR A 86 39.54 -16.69 -5.35
C THR A 86 39.45 -17.42 -4.01
N LEU A 87 40.16 -18.53 -3.81
CA LEU A 87 40.19 -19.23 -2.52
C LEU A 87 40.69 -18.30 -1.41
N GLN A 88 41.75 -17.53 -1.67
CA GLN A 88 42.34 -16.63 -0.67
C GLN A 88 41.40 -15.48 -0.28
N THR A 89 40.64 -14.94 -1.24
CA THR A 89 39.61 -13.91 -0.99
C THR A 89 38.60 -14.37 0.06
N TYR A 90 38.30 -15.66 0.09
CA TYR A 90 37.37 -16.27 1.02
C TYR A 90 38.06 -17.02 2.17
N GLY A 91 39.31 -16.67 2.53
CA GLY A 91 39.99 -17.25 3.70
C GLY A 91 40.44 -18.71 3.54
N LEU A 92 40.40 -19.25 2.32
CA LEU A 92 40.85 -20.61 1.99
C LEU A 92 42.25 -20.60 1.39
N THR A 93 42.94 -21.72 1.56
CA THR A 93 44.30 -21.97 1.07
C THR A 93 44.33 -23.27 0.29
N LEU A 94 45.18 -23.33 -0.74
CA LEU A 94 45.47 -24.53 -1.52
C LEU A 94 46.92 -24.93 -1.28
N ASP A 95 47.15 -26.13 -0.73
CA ASP A 95 48.49 -26.69 -0.63
C ASP A 95 49.01 -27.03 -2.04
N ALA A 96 50.06 -26.32 -2.47
CA ALA A 96 50.59 -26.44 -3.83
C ALA A 96 51.21 -27.81 -4.13
N SER A 97 51.54 -28.62 -3.12
CA SER A 97 52.20 -29.93 -3.26
C SER A 97 51.24 -31.11 -3.16
N THR A 98 50.20 -31.00 -2.35
CA THR A 98 49.20 -32.05 -2.19
C THR A 98 47.97 -31.78 -3.07
N GLY A 99 47.58 -30.52 -3.22
CA GLY A 99 46.30 -30.10 -3.81
C GLY A 99 45.15 -30.10 -2.79
N GLU A 100 45.46 -30.00 -1.50
CA GLU A 100 44.45 -29.93 -0.43
C GLU A 100 43.95 -28.49 -0.27
N ILE A 101 42.63 -28.31 -0.30
CA ILE A 101 41.97 -27.05 0.05
C ILE A 101 41.58 -27.13 1.53
N GLY A 102 42.00 -26.12 2.31
CA GLY A 102 41.66 -25.96 3.71
C GLY A 102 41.70 -24.50 4.14
N GLY A 103 41.22 -24.20 5.35
CA GLY A 103 41.11 -22.85 5.88
C GLY A 103 39.76 -22.64 6.57
N THR A 104 39.47 -21.41 6.97
CA THR A 104 38.20 -21.01 7.59
C THR A 104 37.68 -19.82 6.81
N PRO A 105 36.54 -19.93 6.12
CA PRO A 105 36.00 -18.81 5.39
C PRO A 105 35.72 -17.59 6.26
N ASN A 106 36.01 -16.41 5.72
CA ASN A 106 35.85 -15.13 6.41
C ASN A 106 34.68 -14.29 5.89
N GLN A 107 34.03 -14.72 4.80
CA GLN A 107 32.86 -14.06 4.19
C GLN A 107 32.08 -15.03 3.31
N ALA A 108 30.81 -14.74 3.06
CA ALA A 108 29.92 -15.58 2.25
C ALA A 108 30.08 -15.30 0.75
N THR A 109 29.80 -16.29 -0.10
CA THR A 109 29.73 -16.09 -1.56
C THR A 109 28.38 -15.51 -1.96
N PRO A 110 28.27 -14.77 -3.09
CA PRO A 110 26.98 -14.38 -3.67
C PRO A 110 26.09 -15.59 -3.97
N ALA A 111 24.78 -15.34 -4.11
CA ALA A 111 23.81 -16.37 -4.46
C ALA A 111 24.22 -17.11 -5.76
N GLY A 112 24.35 -18.44 -5.68
CA GLY A 112 24.85 -19.28 -6.78
C GLY A 112 26.35 -19.60 -6.75
N GLY A 113 27.10 -19.05 -5.79
CA GLY A 113 28.53 -19.29 -5.60
C GLY A 113 29.44 -18.45 -6.51
N VAL A 114 30.75 -18.63 -6.34
CA VAL A 114 31.78 -17.98 -7.16
C VAL A 114 32.61 -19.01 -7.92
N THR A 115 33.18 -18.60 -9.05
CA THR A 115 34.05 -19.48 -9.83
C THR A 115 35.48 -19.46 -9.31
N VAL A 116 36.03 -20.63 -8.97
CA VAL A 116 37.44 -20.85 -8.63
C VAL A 116 38.10 -21.63 -9.76
N THR A 117 39.14 -21.08 -10.38
CA THR A 117 39.87 -21.75 -11.47
C THR A 117 41.13 -22.39 -10.91
N ILE A 118 41.16 -23.72 -10.85
CA ILE A 118 42.34 -24.46 -10.37
C ILE A 118 43.16 -24.96 -11.55
N GLN A 119 44.48 -24.80 -11.47
CA GLN A 119 45.45 -25.40 -12.37
C GLN A 119 46.22 -26.53 -11.69
N VAL A 120 46.41 -27.62 -12.42
CA VAL A 120 47.38 -28.67 -12.11
C VAL A 120 48.53 -28.62 -13.13
N THR A 121 49.76 -28.72 -12.65
CA THR A 121 50.98 -28.72 -13.47
C THR A 121 51.78 -30.00 -13.20
N ASP A 122 52.23 -30.68 -14.24
CA ASP A 122 53.05 -31.90 -14.10
C ASP A 122 54.56 -31.59 -14.05
N ALA A 123 55.39 -32.61 -13.79
CA ALA A 123 56.84 -32.48 -13.68
C ALA A 123 57.54 -32.01 -14.97
N ASN A 124 56.87 -32.11 -16.12
CA ASN A 124 57.37 -31.63 -17.42
C ASN A 124 56.78 -30.26 -17.79
N SER A 125 56.13 -29.58 -16.84
CA SER A 125 55.48 -28.26 -17.02
C SER A 125 54.27 -28.26 -17.95
N ASN A 126 53.65 -29.41 -18.22
CA ASN A 126 52.35 -29.46 -18.89
C ASN A 126 51.25 -29.09 -17.88
N THR A 127 50.24 -28.34 -18.31
CA THR A 127 49.16 -27.85 -17.44
C THR A 127 47.77 -28.34 -17.86
N GLY A 128 46.86 -28.40 -16.90
CA GLY A 128 45.42 -28.54 -17.11
C GLY A 128 44.67 -27.68 -16.11
N GLN A 129 43.54 -27.11 -16.52
CA GLN A 129 42.71 -26.24 -15.67
C GLN A 129 41.28 -26.76 -15.57
N LYS A 130 40.62 -26.42 -14.47
CA LYS A 130 39.20 -26.66 -14.28
C LYS A 130 38.58 -25.58 -13.38
N ASP A 131 37.40 -25.13 -13.77
CA ASP A 131 36.56 -24.24 -12.99
C ASP A 131 35.68 -25.04 -12.02
N PHE A 132 35.61 -24.56 -10.79
CA PHE A 132 34.71 -25.05 -9.75
C PHE A 132 33.81 -23.93 -9.26
N THR A 133 32.59 -24.25 -8.85
CA THR A 133 31.75 -23.35 -8.08
C THR A 133 32.07 -23.54 -6.60
N LEU A 134 32.56 -22.50 -5.94
CA LEU A 134 32.70 -22.42 -4.49
C LEU A 134 31.45 -21.75 -3.94
N VAL A 135 30.79 -22.40 -2.98
CA VAL A 135 29.64 -21.85 -2.25
C VAL A 135 30.04 -21.76 -0.79
N ILE A 136 29.95 -20.57 -0.22
CA ILE A 136 30.13 -20.33 1.22
C ILE A 136 28.88 -19.65 1.75
N TYR A 137 28.18 -20.30 2.66
CA TYR A 137 26.97 -19.77 3.28
C TYR A 137 27.30 -18.72 4.35
N PRO A 138 26.45 -17.70 4.53
CA PRO A 138 26.55 -16.79 5.67
C PRO A 138 26.35 -17.54 6.99
N GLU A 139 26.76 -16.92 8.09
CA GLU A 139 26.51 -17.46 9.43
C GLU A 139 25.00 -17.63 9.68
N LEU A 140 24.59 -18.83 10.11
CA LEU A 140 23.19 -19.11 10.42
C LEU A 140 22.78 -18.37 11.71
N GLN A 141 21.69 -17.62 11.66
CA GLN A 141 21.17 -16.85 12.78
C GLN A 141 19.64 -16.90 12.84
N ILE A 142 19.07 -16.86 14.06
CA ILE A 142 17.63 -16.74 14.26
C ILE A 142 17.27 -15.24 14.25
N ALA A 143 16.56 -14.82 13.20
CA ALA A 143 16.18 -13.44 12.94
C ALA A 143 14.98 -12.96 13.77
N THR A 144 14.11 -13.88 14.22
CA THR A 144 13.01 -13.51 15.13
C THR A 144 13.55 -12.89 16.41
N THR A 145 13.17 -11.65 16.72
CA THR A 145 13.67 -10.89 17.87
C THR A 145 12.84 -11.13 19.12
N SER A 146 11.51 -11.17 18.99
CA SER A 146 10.56 -11.45 20.08
C SER A 146 9.38 -12.26 19.58
N LEU A 147 8.61 -12.82 20.52
CA LEU A 147 7.38 -13.54 20.22
C LEU A 147 6.17 -12.68 20.57
N PRO A 148 5.08 -12.73 19.78
CA PRO A 148 3.81 -12.17 20.22
C PRO A 148 3.30 -12.94 21.43
N ASP A 149 2.62 -12.22 22.33
CA ASP A 149 1.96 -12.81 23.50
C ASP A 149 0.95 -13.89 23.10
N ALA A 150 0.85 -14.94 23.90
CA ALA A 150 -0.10 -16.04 23.71
C ALA A 150 -1.27 -15.93 24.72
N PRO A 151 -2.53 -15.79 24.27
CA PRO A 151 -3.67 -15.88 25.18
C PRO A 151 -3.94 -17.33 25.61
N GLU A 152 -4.29 -17.57 26.87
CA GLU A 152 -4.82 -18.88 27.29
C GLU A 152 -6.06 -19.27 26.47
N GLY A 153 -6.15 -20.54 26.10
CA GLY A 153 -7.28 -21.15 25.38
C GLY A 153 -7.32 -20.85 23.88
N VAL A 154 -6.44 -20.00 23.36
CA VAL A 154 -6.37 -19.64 21.94
C VAL A 154 -5.23 -20.41 21.27
N ALA A 155 -5.46 -20.92 20.06
CA ALA A 155 -4.42 -21.53 19.27
C ALA A 155 -3.35 -20.47 18.92
N TYR A 156 -2.14 -20.71 19.41
CA TYR A 156 -0.96 -19.93 19.10
C TYR A 156 -0.28 -20.51 17.86
N SER A 157 0.06 -19.65 16.90
CA SER A 157 0.89 -20.02 15.74
C SER A 157 1.82 -18.86 15.40
N HIS A 158 3.13 -19.12 15.37
CA HIS A 158 4.11 -18.13 14.95
C HIS A 158 5.35 -18.80 14.34
N ALA A 159 5.71 -18.41 13.11
CA ALA A 159 6.87 -18.96 12.42
C ALA A 159 8.15 -18.22 12.84
N ILE A 160 9.09 -18.96 13.45
CA ILE A 160 10.43 -18.46 13.72
C ILE A 160 11.20 -18.37 12.40
N GLN A 161 11.82 -17.22 12.17
CA GLN A 161 12.59 -16.93 10.96
C GLN A 161 14.08 -17.05 11.26
N ALA A 162 14.84 -17.59 10.33
CA ALA A 162 16.30 -17.62 10.35
C ALA A 162 16.88 -17.04 9.06
N THR A 163 18.01 -16.37 9.19
CA THR A 163 18.84 -15.85 8.11
C THR A 163 20.18 -16.58 8.09
N GLY A 164 20.90 -16.53 6.97
CA GLY A 164 22.17 -17.23 6.83
C GLY A 164 22.01 -18.72 6.50
N GLY A 165 23.11 -19.48 6.56
CA GLY A 165 23.11 -20.92 6.32
C GLY A 165 22.49 -21.38 5.00
N ASN A 166 22.20 -22.68 4.93
CA ASN A 166 21.47 -23.30 3.83
C ASN A 166 19.97 -23.41 4.18
N SER A 167 19.19 -22.42 3.77
CA SER A 167 17.74 -22.36 4.04
C SER A 167 16.94 -23.55 3.51
N SER A 168 17.43 -24.26 2.49
CA SER A 168 16.76 -25.46 1.97
C SER A 168 16.90 -26.69 2.89
N SER A 169 17.81 -26.62 3.85
CA SER A 169 18.13 -27.70 4.79
C SER A 169 17.77 -27.36 6.24
N TYR A 170 17.07 -26.25 6.48
CA TYR A 170 16.67 -25.85 7.83
C TYR A 170 15.86 -26.95 8.52
N ASN A 171 16.30 -27.29 9.73
CA ASN A 171 15.67 -28.20 10.64
C ASN A 171 15.58 -27.55 12.02
N TRP A 172 14.35 -27.36 12.49
CA TRP A 172 14.04 -26.63 13.71
C TRP A 172 13.80 -27.58 14.87
N SER A 173 14.28 -27.20 16.05
CA SER A 173 13.99 -27.90 17.29
C SER A 173 13.74 -26.93 18.44
N ILE A 174 13.07 -27.41 19.48
CA ILE A 174 12.68 -26.63 20.65
C ILE A 174 12.96 -27.42 21.92
N SER A 175 13.47 -26.74 22.94
CA SER A 175 13.74 -27.32 24.25
C SER A 175 13.35 -26.35 25.39
N GLY A 176 12.92 -26.91 26.53
CA GLY A 176 12.47 -26.12 27.69
C GLY A 176 11.06 -25.54 27.56
N GLN A 177 10.35 -25.86 26.48
CA GLN A 177 8.99 -25.40 26.22
C GLN A 177 7.95 -26.01 27.16
N PRO A 178 6.83 -25.31 27.40
CA PRO A 178 5.69 -25.91 28.07
C PRO A 178 5.07 -27.04 27.23
N SER A 179 4.40 -28.00 27.89
CA SER A 179 3.90 -29.23 27.26
C SER A 179 2.87 -29.03 26.15
N TRP A 180 2.28 -27.84 26.06
CA TRP A 180 1.28 -27.46 25.06
C TRP A 180 1.86 -26.75 23.85
N LEU A 181 3.15 -26.40 23.86
CA LEU A 181 3.85 -25.72 22.77
C LEU A 181 4.77 -26.70 22.04
N SER A 182 4.79 -26.62 20.72
CA SER A 182 5.64 -27.44 19.84
C SER A 182 6.19 -26.60 18.69
N ILE A 183 7.24 -27.08 18.02
CA ILE A 183 7.75 -26.47 16.79
C ILE A 183 7.67 -27.50 15.66
N ASP A 184 7.24 -27.08 14.48
CA ASP A 184 7.40 -27.89 13.27
C ASP A 184 8.85 -27.84 12.80
N ALA A 185 9.47 -29.01 12.70
CA ALA A 185 10.89 -29.12 12.38
C ALA A 185 11.25 -28.63 10.97
N SER A 186 10.29 -28.56 10.04
CA SER A 186 10.53 -28.14 8.66
C SER A 186 10.21 -26.68 8.40
N THR A 187 9.21 -26.12 9.07
CA THR A 187 8.75 -24.75 8.83
C THR A 187 9.20 -23.75 9.89
N GLY A 188 9.65 -24.21 11.06
CA GLY A 188 9.95 -23.34 12.20
C GLY A 188 8.71 -22.77 12.87
N GLU A 189 7.52 -23.29 12.54
CA GLU A 189 6.25 -22.84 13.11
C GLU A 189 6.08 -23.34 14.54
N LEU A 190 6.18 -22.42 15.51
CA LEU A 190 5.72 -22.64 16.86
C LEU A 190 4.20 -22.72 16.86
N SER A 191 3.65 -23.82 17.38
CA SER A 191 2.20 -23.97 17.51
C SER A 191 1.80 -24.68 18.81
N GLY A 192 0.64 -24.30 19.34
CA GLY A 192 0.14 -24.82 20.61
C GLY A 192 -1.16 -24.16 21.07
N THR A 193 -1.68 -24.57 22.21
CA THR A 193 -2.81 -23.88 22.87
C THR A 193 -2.56 -23.83 24.37
N PRO A 194 -2.20 -22.67 24.95
CA PRO A 194 -1.94 -22.57 26.39
C PRO A 194 -3.20 -22.92 27.19
N PRO A 195 -3.17 -23.87 28.14
CA PRO A 195 -4.32 -24.20 28.96
C PRO A 195 -4.80 -23.04 29.82
N THR A 196 -6.09 -23.02 30.19
CA THR A 196 -6.62 -22.07 31.17
C THR A 196 -5.86 -22.16 32.50
N GLY A 197 -5.50 -21.01 33.08
CA GLY A 197 -4.72 -20.90 34.33
C GLY A 197 -3.21 -21.09 34.16
N SER A 198 -2.69 -21.06 32.93
CA SER A 198 -1.27 -21.14 32.61
C SER A 198 -0.60 -19.76 32.44
N ALA A 199 -1.19 -18.67 32.91
CA ALA A 199 -0.66 -17.31 32.84
C ALA A 199 0.77 -17.22 33.38
N GLY A 200 1.64 -16.54 32.65
CA GLY A 200 3.03 -16.32 33.04
C GLY A 200 3.95 -16.25 31.83
N THR A 201 5.20 -15.89 32.07
CA THR A 201 6.24 -15.88 31.05
C THR A 201 6.89 -17.26 30.98
N TYR A 202 6.93 -17.84 29.79
CA TYR A 202 7.58 -19.11 29.50
C TYR A 202 8.86 -18.86 28.72
N THR A 203 9.99 -19.19 29.33
CA THR A 203 11.29 -19.08 28.70
C THR A 203 11.72 -20.43 28.14
N PHE A 204 11.96 -20.51 26.83
CA PHE A 204 12.42 -21.73 26.15
C PHE A 204 13.46 -21.42 25.08
N THR A 205 14.15 -22.45 24.59
CA THR A 205 15.21 -22.30 23.59
C THR A 205 14.75 -22.92 22.27
N VAL A 206 14.86 -22.15 21.19
CA VAL A 206 14.67 -22.63 19.82
C VAL A 206 16.03 -22.76 19.17
N GLU A 207 16.23 -23.84 18.44
CA GLU A 207 17.43 -24.13 17.66
C GLU A 207 17.05 -24.37 16.20
N VAL A 208 17.88 -23.88 15.28
CA VAL A 208 17.82 -24.22 13.86
C VAL A 208 19.18 -24.75 13.42
N THR A 209 19.17 -25.85 12.67
CA THR A 209 20.34 -26.33 11.97
C THR A 209 20.06 -26.40 10.47
N ASP A 210 21.05 -26.09 9.64
CA ASP A 210 20.98 -26.33 8.19
C ASP A 210 21.67 -27.64 7.78
N GLY A 211 21.93 -28.52 8.76
CA GLY A 211 22.70 -29.75 8.62
C GLY A 211 24.20 -29.58 8.86
N GLN A 212 24.68 -28.34 8.96
CA GLN A 212 26.11 -28.03 9.10
C GLN A 212 26.37 -27.02 10.23
N GLN A 213 25.63 -25.92 10.25
CA GLN A 213 25.58 -24.92 11.31
C GLN A 213 24.41 -25.18 12.25
N THR A 214 24.51 -24.64 13.46
CA THR A 214 23.43 -24.62 14.43
C THR A 214 23.38 -23.24 15.08
N ALA A 215 22.22 -22.60 15.01
CA ALA A 215 21.94 -21.36 15.73
C ALA A 215 20.90 -21.63 16.81
N SER A 216 21.09 -21.05 17.98
CA SER A 216 20.19 -21.21 19.13
C SER A 216 19.86 -19.86 19.72
N LYS A 217 18.59 -19.65 20.06
CA LYS A 217 18.10 -18.42 20.70
C LYS A 217 17.05 -18.75 21.76
N GLN A 218 17.16 -18.06 22.89
CA GLN A 218 16.16 -18.13 23.95
C GLN A 218 15.04 -17.13 23.66
N PHE A 219 13.80 -17.57 23.84
CA PHE A 219 12.61 -16.75 23.70
C PHE A 219 11.81 -16.76 25.00
N ASP A 220 11.26 -15.60 25.33
CA ASP A 220 10.19 -15.45 26.30
C ASP A 220 8.86 -15.39 25.54
N LEU A 221 7.96 -16.32 25.84
CA LEU A 221 6.56 -16.24 25.44
C LEU A 221 5.75 -15.82 26.64
N VAL A 222 5.21 -14.61 26.60
CA VAL A 222 4.27 -14.15 27.62
C VAL A 222 2.92 -14.81 27.33
N VAL A 223 2.54 -15.76 28.18
CA VAL A 223 1.15 -16.23 28.23
C VAL A 223 0.41 -15.28 29.14
N GLN A 224 -0.42 -14.45 28.53
CA GLN A 224 -1.31 -13.62 29.32
C GLN A 224 -2.36 -14.54 29.94
N SER A 225 -2.66 -14.34 31.23
CA SER A 225 -3.87 -14.97 31.79
C SER A 225 -4.96 -14.67 30.81
N GLY A 226 -5.71 -15.68 30.36
CA GLY A 226 -6.74 -15.47 29.37
C GLY A 226 -7.67 -14.40 29.94
N GLY A 227 -7.47 -13.15 29.55
CA GLY A 227 -8.53 -12.18 29.44
C GLY A 227 -9.44 -12.89 28.48
N GLY A 228 -10.46 -13.55 29.01
CA GLY A 228 -11.31 -14.39 28.21
C GLY A 228 -11.91 -13.47 27.19
N THR A 229 -11.34 -13.48 25.98
CA THR A 229 -11.44 -12.49 24.91
C THR A 229 -11.42 -11.04 25.41
N THR A 230 -10.60 -10.15 24.85
CA THR A 230 -10.84 -8.71 25.00
C THR A 230 -12.33 -8.46 24.85
N LEU A 231 -12.93 -7.98 25.94
CA LEU A 231 -14.38 -7.92 26.06
C LEU A 231 -14.88 -7.13 24.86
N LYS A 232 -15.65 -7.79 23.98
CA LYS A 232 -16.12 -7.20 22.73
C LYS A 232 -17.62 -7.40 22.67
N ALA A 233 -18.34 -6.31 22.86
CA ALA A 233 -19.77 -6.27 22.74
C ALA A 233 -20.18 -6.52 21.28
N ASP A 234 -21.17 -7.39 21.07
CA ASP A 234 -21.90 -7.53 19.81
C ASP A 234 -23.24 -8.21 20.07
N PHE A 235 -24.19 -8.04 19.16
CA PHE A 235 -25.51 -8.65 19.29
C PHE A 235 -26.25 -8.74 17.97
N GLU A 236 -27.26 -9.59 17.91
CA GLU A 236 -28.25 -9.59 16.83
C GLU A 236 -29.68 -9.47 17.37
N ALA A 237 -30.65 -9.25 16.49
CA ALA A 237 -32.05 -9.10 16.86
C ALA A 237 -32.97 -9.76 15.83
N ASN A 238 -34.09 -10.31 16.27
CA ASN A 238 -35.09 -10.89 15.38
C ASN A 238 -36.52 -10.73 15.97
N PRO A 239 -37.48 -10.13 15.23
CA PRO A 239 -37.31 -9.44 13.94
C PRO A 239 -36.65 -8.06 14.10
N THR A 240 -36.07 -7.52 13.02
CA THR A 240 -35.55 -6.12 12.97
C THR A 240 -36.57 -5.11 12.44
N GLN A 241 -37.74 -5.58 11.98
CA GLN A 241 -38.81 -4.74 11.49
C GLN A 241 -40.18 -5.38 11.70
N GLY A 242 -41.22 -4.57 11.90
CA GLY A 242 -42.61 -5.00 12.03
C GLY A 242 -43.51 -3.88 12.55
N THR A 243 -44.81 -4.12 12.73
CA THR A 243 -45.75 -3.09 13.19
C THR A 243 -45.81 -2.98 14.71
N ALA A 244 -46.08 -1.78 15.24
CA ALA A 244 -46.34 -1.59 16.66
C ALA A 244 -47.60 -2.35 17.14
N PRO A 245 -47.59 -2.98 18.34
CA PRO A 245 -46.42 -3.25 19.17
C PRO A 245 -45.53 -4.35 18.57
N LEU A 246 -44.22 -4.12 18.53
CA LEU A 246 -43.24 -5.07 17.99
C LEU A 246 -42.42 -5.69 19.12
N THR A 247 -42.57 -6.99 19.33
CA THR A 247 -41.73 -7.76 20.25
C THR A 247 -40.50 -8.29 19.51
N VAL A 248 -39.32 -7.90 19.98
CA VAL A 248 -38.01 -8.25 19.42
C VAL A 248 -37.23 -9.10 20.40
N ASN A 249 -36.65 -10.20 19.91
CA ASN A 249 -35.70 -11.01 20.67
C ASN A 249 -34.28 -10.59 20.33
N PHE A 250 -33.49 -10.25 21.34
CA PHE A 250 -32.08 -9.94 21.21
C PHE A 250 -31.24 -11.14 21.60
N THR A 251 -30.19 -11.38 20.82
CA THR A 251 -29.22 -12.43 21.07
C THR A 251 -27.85 -11.82 21.23
N ASP A 252 -27.24 -12.01 22.39
CA ASP A 252 -25.87 -11.63 22.67
C ASP A 252 -24.91 -12.40 21.76
N LYS A 253 -24.03 -11.66 21.08
CA LYS A 253 -22.91 -12.18 20.29
C LYS A 253 -21.57 -11.71 20.85
N SER A 254 -21.60 -11.08 22.02
CA SER A 254 -20.41 -10.52 22.64
C SER A 254 -19.44 -11.65 22.97
N THR A 255 -18.17 -11.38 22.75
CA THR A 255 -17.08 -12.28 23.15
C THR A 255 -16.47 -11.72 24.42
N GLY A 256 -16.40 -12.52 25.48
CA GLY A 256 -15.80 -12.11 26.74
C GLY A 256 -16.00 -13.17 27.81
N ASN A 257 -15.24 -13.07 28.89
CA ASN A 257 -15.68 -13.56 30.19
C ASN A 257 -16.75 -12.60 30.77
N ILE A 258 -17.86 -12.43 30.06
CA ILE A 258 -18.91 -11.48 30.41
C ILE A 258 -19.63 -11.96 31.66
N THR A 259 -19.70 -11.12 32.68
CA THR A 259 -20.44 -11.37 33.92
C THR A 259 -21.67 -10.46 34.04
N GLN A 260 -21.75 -9.39 33.27
CA GLN A 260 -22.85 -8.41 33.29
C GLN A 260 -23.19 -7.91 31.89
N TRP A 261 -24.49 -7.70 31.64
CA TRP A 261 -25.04 -7.08 30.43
C TRP A 261 -25.89 -5.88 30.85
N GLU A 262 -25.81 -4.80 30.08
CA GLU A 262 -26.66 -3.63 30.18
C GLU A 262 -27.15 -3.28 28.78
N TRP A 263 -28.42 -3.56 28.54
CA TRP A 263 -29.11 -3.21 27.29
C TRP A 263 -29.85 -1.90 27.46
N ASP A 264 -29.71 -1.03 26.48
CA ASP A 264 -30.46 0.21 26.33
C ASP A 264 -31.09 0.16 24.92
N PHE A 265 -32.40 -0.02 24.86
CA PHE A 265 -33.13 -0.35 23.62
C PHE A 265 -33.61 0.88 22.85
N ASP A 266 -33.56 2.07 23.46
CA ASP A 266 -33.93 3.34 22.85
C ASP A 266 -32.81 4.40 22.90
N SER A 267 -31.66 4.05 23.48
CA SER A 267 -30.46 4.86 23.62
C SER A 267 -30.69 6.12 24.47
N ASP A 268 -31.57 6.07 25.46
CA ASP A 268 -31.86 7.20 26.36
C ASP A 268 -30.78 7.40 27.46
N GLY A 269 -29.84 6.47 27.56
CA GLY A 269 -28.76 6.47 28.56
C GLY A 269 -29.07 5.67 29.83
N THR A 270 -30.26 5.06 29.91
CA THR A 270 -30.72 4.23 31.02
C THR A 270 -30.81 2.77 30.57
N PRO A 271 -30.13 1.81 31.22
CA PRO A 271 -30.31 0.41 30.89
C PRO A 271 -31.73 -0.11 31.18
N ASP A 272 -32.37 -0.70 30.17
CA ASP A 272 -33.69 -1.34 30.22
C ASP A 272 -33.65 -2.78 30.73
N SER A 273 -32.55 -3.50 30.47
CA SER A 273 -32.42 -4.92 30.82
C SER A 273 -30.99 -5.32 31.11
N THR A 274 -30.84 -6.30 32.00
CA THR A 274 -29.56 -6.93 32.36
C THR A 274 -29.50 -8.42 32.01
N GLN A 275 -30.50 -8.94 31.30
CA GLN A 275 -30.50 -10.31 30.82
C GLN A 275 -29.49 -10.46 29.66
N GLN A 276 -28.85 -11.62 29.53
CA GLN A 276 -27.96 -11.87 28.39
C GLN A 276 -28.72 -11.83 27.06
N ASN A 277 -29.86 -12.51 26.95
CA ASN A 277 -30.69 -12.57 25.73
C ASN A 277 -32.10 -12.04 26.03
N PRO A 278 -32.30 -10.72 26.13
CA PRO A 278 -33.57 -10.14 26.50
C PRO A 278 -34.58 -10.14 25.34
N THR A 279 -35.85 -10.07 25.72
CA THR A 279 -36.95 -9.71 24.81
C THR A 279 -37.46 -8.32 25.18
N HIS A 280 -37.60 -7.43 24.20
CA HIS A 280 -38.14 -6.09 24.39
C HIS A 280 -39.35 -5.85 23.48
N THR A 281 -40.35 -5.10 23.95
CA THR A 281 -41.55 -4.76 23.16
C THR A 281 -41.63 -3.25 22.95
N TYR A 282 -41.48 -2.84 21.70
CA TYR A 282 -41.61 -1.46 21.29
C TYR A 282 -43.08 -1.15 20.99
N ASN A 283 -43.67 -0.23 21.76
CA ASN A 283 -45.10 0.07 21.67
C ASN A 283 -45.45 1.15 20.64
N ASN A 284 -44.47 1.95 20.19
CA ASN A 284 -44.69 3.09 19.32
C ASN A 284 -43.91 2.93 18.01
N PRO A 285 -44.45 3.45 16.89
CA PRO A 285 -43.69 3.52 15.64
C PRO A 285 -42.47 4.43 15.75
N GLY A 286 -41.39 4.03 15.08
CA GLY A 286 -40.12 4.75 15.09
C GLY A 286 -38.92 3.87 14.75
N TRP A 287 -37.77 4.54 14.60
CA TRP A 287 -36.47 3.90 14.54
C TRP A 287 -35.85 3.86 15.93
N TYR A 288 -35.36 2.70 16.33
CA TYR A 288 -34.71 2.49 17.63
C TYR A 288 -33.24 2.13 17.46
N THR A 289 -32.37 2.88 18.13
CA THR A 289 -30.95 2.56 18.29
C THR A 289 -30.82 1.65 19.50
N VAL A 290 -30.10 0.54 19.33
CA VAL A 290 -29.89 -0.42 20.43
C VAL A 290 -28.44 -0.38 20.85
N LYS A 291 -28.21 -0.29 22.15
CA LYS A 291 -26.89 -0.31 22.78
C LYS A 291 -26.80 -1.50 23.72
N LEU A 292 -25.71 -2.25 23.61
CA LEU A 292 -25.33 -3.28 24.54
C LEU A 292 -23.98 -2.90 25.16
N THR A 293 -23.94 -2.77 26.47
CA THR A 293 -22.70 -2.70 27.24
C THR A 293 -22.51 -4.02 27.98
N VAL A 294 -21.37 -4.67 27.77
CA VAL A 294 -20.98 -5.87 28.53
C VAL A 294 -19.86 -5.52 29.49
N SER A 295 -19.77 -6.23 30.61
CA SER A 295 -18.74 -6.08 31.65
C SER A 295 -18.30 -7.44 32.18
N ASP A 296 -17.02 -7.55 32.54
CA ASP A 296 -16.47 -8.70 33.30
C ASP A 296 -16.29 -8.39 34.81
N GLY A 297 -16.68 -7.18 35.24
CA GLY A 297 -16.49 -6.65 36.60
C GLY A 297 -15.21 -5.81 36.78
N THR A 298 -14.31 -5.82 35.80
CA THR A 298 -13.07 -5.02 35.78
C THR A 298 -12.94 -4.14 34.54
N SER A 299 -13.46 -4.62 33.39
CA SER A 299 -13.47 -3.95 32.10
C SER A 299 -14.90 -3.94 31.53
N SER A 300 -15.18 -3.00 30.63
CA SER A 300 -16.43 -2.93 29.87
C SER A 300 -16.17 -2.65 28.39
N ASP A 301 -17.08 -3.13 27.53
CA ASP A 301 -17.13 -2.75 26.12
C ASP A 301 -18.57 -2.49 25.69
N THR A 302 -18.75 -1.68 24.65
CA THR A 302 -20.05 -1.21 24.18
C THR A 302 -20.21 -1.37 22.68
N CYS A 303 -21.32 -2.02 22.28
CA CYS A 303 -21.78 -2.08 20.90
C CYS A 303 -23.03 -1.21 20.76
N VAL A 304 -23.04 -0.31 19.77
CA VAL A 304 -24.22 0.48 19.40
C VAL A 304 -24.58 0.17 17.96
N LYS A 305 -25.84 -0.22 17.72
CA LYS A 305 -26.40 -0.35 16.37
C LYS A 305 -27.46 0.74 16.18
N GLU A 306 -27.07 1.80 15.50
CA GLU A 306 -27.98 2.93 15.21
C GLU A 306 -29.11 2.50 14.28
N LYS A 307 -30.34 2.95 14.59
CA LYS A 307 -31.55 2.68 13.78
C LYS A 307 -31.66 1.20 13.39
N TYR A 308 -31.46 0.31 14.36
CA TYR A 308 -31.38 -1.11 14.11
C TYR A 308 -32.76 -1.77 14.02
N ILE A 309 -33.72 -1.28 14.80
CA ILE A 309 -35.10 -1.78 14.79
C ILE A 309 -36.03 -0.72 14.20
N LEU A 310 -36.77 -1.09 13.15
CA LEU A 310 -37.89 -0.31 12.63
C LEU A 310 -39.20 -0.84 13.21
N VAL A 311 -39.91 0.01 13.94
CA VAL A 311 -41.30 -0.23 14.30
C VAL A 311 -42.17 0.60 13.38
N ALA A 312 -42.86 -0.06 12.46
CA ALA A 312 -43.68 0.60 11.46
C ALA A 312 -45.07 0.97 12.00
N SER A 313 -45.62 2.07 11.49
CA SER A 313 -47.04 2.44 11.68
C SER A 313 -47.96 1.50 10.90
N GLY A 314 -47.58 1.21 9.65
CA GLY A 314 -48.21 0.26 8.74
C GLY A 314 -47.19 -0.27 7.72
N ILE A 315 -47.55 -1.35 7.03
CA ILE A 315 -46.73 -1.97 5.99
C ILE A 315 -47.52 -2.01 4.69
N TYR A 316 -46.95 -1.44 3.62
CA TYR A 316 -47.51 -1.47 2.27
C TYR A 316 -46.64 -2.28 1.32
N TYR A 317 -47.26 -2.96 0.37
CA TYR A 317 -46.60 -3.84 -0.59
C TYR A 317 -46.78 -3.33 -2.02
N VAL A 318 -45.71 -3.34 -2.81
CA VAL A 318 -45.68 -2.92 -4.21
C VAL A 318 -45.11 -4.04 -5.07
N ASN A 319 -45.81 -4.43 -6.14
CA ASN A 319 -45.34 -5.41 -7.11
C ASN A 319 -45.65 -4.98 -8.55
N GLY A 320 -44.62 -4.55 -9.28
CA GLY A 320 -44.75 -4.10 -10.68
C GLY A 320 -45.12 -5.20 -11.70
N VAL A 321 -45.13 -6.48 -11.32
CA VAL A 321 -45.51 -7.60 -12.23
C VAL A 321 -46.99 -7.95 -12.10
N ASN A 322 -47.48 -8.12 -10.86
CA ASN A 322 -48.82 -8.65 -10.57
C ASN A 322 -49.69 -7.72 -9.69
N GLY A 323 -49.20 -6.52 -9.36
CA GLY A 323 -49.93 -5.53 -8.57
C GLY A 323 -50.97 -4.77 -9.38
N ASP A 324 -51.88 -4.08 -8.67
CA ASP A 324 -52.89 -3.17 -9.22
C ASP A 324 -53.03 -1.96 -8.28
N ASP A 325 -53.01 -0.73 -8.79
CA ASP A 325 -53.16 0.47 -7.98
C ASP A 325 -54.57 0.69 -7.42
N ALA A 326 -55.53 -0.14 -7.84
CA ALA A 326 -56.84 -0.26 -7.20
C ALA A 326 -56.83 -1.09 -5.90
N ASN A 327 -55.75 -1.83 -5.63
CA ASN A 327 -55.61 -2.68 -4.44
C ASN A 327 -55.42 -1.86 -3.15
N GLY A 328 -55.47 -2.53 -1.99
CA GLY A 328 -55.28 -1.91 -0.67
C GLY A 328 -53.82 -1.80 -0.21
N GLY A 329 -52.89 -2.52 -0.86
CA GLY A 329 -51.48 -2.56 -0.50
C GLY A 329 -51.17 -3.39 0.74
N THR A 330 -52.09 -4.22 1.24
CA THR A 330 -51.97 -4.84 2.58
C THR A 330 -51.22 -6.17 2.62
N GLY A 331 -50.81 -6.68 1.46
CA GLY A 331 -50.02 -7.92 1.31
C GLY A 331 -49.66 -8.17 -0.15
N TRP A 332 -48.81 -9.17 -0.43
CA TRP A 332 -48.36 -9.44 -1.81
C TRP A 332 -49.48 -9.78 -2.81
N GLY A 333 -50.58 -10.40 -2.35
CA GLY A 333 -51.77 -10.66 -3.19
C GLY A 333 -52.72 -9.47 -3.34
N ASP A 334 -52.44 -8.37 -2.64
CA ASP A 334 -53.19 -7.10 -2.61
C ASP A 334 -52.21 -5.92 -2.82
N ALA A 335 -51.11 -6.15 -3.53
CA ALA A 335 -50.05 -5.16 -3.69
C ALA A 335 -50.45 -4.06 -4.68
N PHE A 336 -49.97 -2.84 -4.46
CA PHE A 336 -50.02 -1.78 -5.45
C PHE A 336 -49.15 -2.14 -6.68
N ALA A 337 -49.47 -1.60 -7.85
CA ALA A 337 -48.65 -1.77 -9.04
C ALA A 337 -47.44 -0.82 -9.03
N THR A 338 -47.61 0.38 -8.47
CA THR A 338 -46.63 1.47 -8.55
C THR A 338 -46.11 1.91 -7.18
N ILE A 339 -44.87 2.39 -7.14
CA ILE A 339 -44.23 2.96 -5.96
C ILE A 339 -44.89 4.28 -5.60
N GLY A 340 -45.17 5.14 -6.58
CA GLY A 340 -45.82 6.43 -6.38
C GLY A 340 -47.18 6.29 -5.71
N LYS A 341 -47.95 5.25 -6.06
CA LYS A 341 -49.22 4.95 -5.38
C LYS A 341 -49.00 4.63 -3.90
N ALA A 342 -48.03 3.78 -3.55
CA ALA A 342 -47.73 3.46 -2.16
C ALA A 342 -47.27 4.69 -1.36
N LEU A 343 -46.40 5.53 -1.92
CA LEU A 343 -45.94 6.77 -1.27
C LEU A 343 -47.08 7.78 -1.03
N SER A 344 -48.10 7.77 -1.90
CA SER A 344 -49.29 8.64 -1.74
C SER A 344 -50.13 8.29 -0.51
N VAL A 345 -50.17 7.00 -0.12
CA VAL A 345 -50.96 6.51 1.02
C VAL A 345 -50.14 6.35 2.29
N ALA A 346 -48.83 6.13 2.19
CA ALA A 346 -47.94 6.01 3.32
C ALA A 346 -47.83 7.32 4.12
N GLY A 347 -47.71 7.19 5.44
CA GLY A 347 -47.48 8.24 6.42
C GLY A 347 -46.12 8.11 7.11
N ASP A 348 -45.96 8.85 8.21
CA ASP A 348 -44.74 8.80 9.02
C ASP A 348 -44.51 7.41 9.62
N TYR A 349 -43.29 6.91 9.44
CA TYR A 349 -42.82 5.60 9.90
C TYR A 349 -43.54 4.41 9.26
N ASP A 350 -44.20 4.59 8.13
CA ASP A 350 -44.67 3.45 7.34
C ASP A 350 -43.52 2.77 6.60
N LEU A 351 -43.62 1.44 6.47
CA LEU A 351 -42.72 0.60 5.69
C LEU A 351 -43.37 0.29 4.34
N VAL A 352 -42.67 0.59 3.25
CA VAL A 352 -43.08 0.23 1.88
C VAL A 352 -42.12 -0.84 1.35
N LEU A 353 -42.61 -2.06 1.20
CA LEU A 353 -41.87 -3.20 0.64
C LEU A 353 -42.12 -3.29 -0.87
N VAL A 354 -41.05 -3.22 -1.65
CA VAL A 354 -41.12 -3.20 -3.13
C VAL A 354 -40.48 -4.44 -3.71
N ALA A 355 -41.26 -5.25 -4.43
CA ALA A 355 -40.77 -6.46 -5.11
C ALA A 355 -39.81 -6.12 -6.23
N ASP A 356 -38.85 -7.01 -6.50
CA ASP A 356 -37.96 -6.99 -7.65
C ASP A 356 -38.74 -7.00 -8.98
N ALA A 357 -38.87 -5.82 -9.56
CA ALA A 357 -39.46 -5.54 -10.86
C ALA A 357 -38.85 -4.24 -11.40
N THR A 358 -39.14 -3.90 -12.66
CA THR A 358 -38.78 -2.60 -13.24
C THR A 358 -39.96 -1.64 -13.13
N TYR A 359 -39.73 -0.52 -12.47
CA TYR A 359 -40.69 0.57 -12.26
C TYR A 359 -40.27 1.76 -13.11
N ASN A 360 -41.09 2.09 -14.11
CA ASN A 360 -40.85 3.23 -15.01
C ASN A 360 -41.51 4.48 -14.44
N GLU A 361 -41.05 4.90 -13.27
CA GLU A 361 -41.58 6.04 -12.51
C GLU A 361 -40.50 7.08 -12.29
N THR A 362 -40.90 8.35 -12.17
CA THR A 362 -39.99 9.48 -12.04
C THR A 362 -40.50 10.47 -11.00
N ASP A 363 -39.58 11.23 -10.40
CA ASP A 363 -39.83 12.27 -9.40
C ASP A 363 -40.72 11.76 -8.24
N LEU A 364 -40.44 10.54 -7.78
CA LEU A 364 -41.07 9.97 -6.59
C LEU A 364 -40.72 10.82 -5.37
N ASN A 365 -41.72 11.26 -4.61
CA ASN A 365 -41.55 12.22 -3.52
C ASN A 365 -42.20 11.71 -2.23
N PHE A 366 -41.46 11.83 -1.11
CA PHE A 366 -41.91 11.40 0.21
C PHE A 366 -42.80 12.46 0.88
N ASN A 367 -42.83 13.69 0.35
CA ASN A 367 -43.60 14.82 0.82
C ASN A 367 -43.30 15.18 2.27
N GLY A 368 -42.02 15.16 2.65
CA GLY A 368 -41.55 15.43 4.01
C GLY A 368 -41.80 14.30 5.01
N LYS A 369 -42.37 13.17 4.58
CA LYS A 369 -42.73 12.05 5.45
C LYS A 369 -41.54 11.13 5.72
N LYS A 370 -41.52 10.54 6.92
CA LYS A 370 -40.50 9.58 7.37
C LYS A 370 -40.81 8.15 6.92
N ILE A 371 -40.88 7.94 5.61
CA ILE A 371 -41.17 6.63 5.02
C ILE A 371 -39.88 5.80 4.95
N TYR A 372 -40.00 4.49 5.18
CA TYR A 372 -38.95 3.54 4.85
C TYR A 372 -39.33 2.78 3.57
N LEU A 373 -38.73 3.17 2.45
CA LEU A 373 -38.88 2.52 1.16
C LEU A 373 -37.79 1.45 1.02
N LYS A 374 -38.18 0.18 0.95
CA LYS A 374 -37.26 -0.96 0.97
C LYS A 374 -37.53 -1.93 -0.17
N GLY A 375 -36.51 -2.17 -0.99
CA GLY A 375 -36.52 -3.21 -2.01
C GLY A 375 -36.35 -4.60 -1.42
N VAL A 376 -37.08 -5.57 -1.94
CA VAL A 376 -37.02 -6.98 -1.52
C VAL A 376 -37.10 -7.93 -2.72
N ASP A 377 -36.43 -9.07 -2.60
CA ASP A 377 -36.54 -10.16 -3.55
C ASP A 377 -37.84 -10.95 -3.31
N HIS A 378 -38.75 -10.89 -4.27
CA HIS A 378 -40.09 -11.47 -4.16
C HIS A 378 -40.45 -12.31 -5.39
N ASN A 379 -40.28 -11.75 -6.58
CA ASN A 379 -40.52 -12.43 -7.85
C ASN A 379 -39.34 -13.33 -8.21
N ASN A 380 -38.10 -12.86 -8.01
CA ASN A 380 -36.88 -13.59 -8.31
C ASN A 380 -35.86 -13.45 -7.17
N ALA A 381 -35.40 -14.58 -6.63
CA ALA A 381 -34.43 -14.61 -5.55
C ALA A 381 -33.14 -13.86 -5.91
N GLY A 382 -32.69 -12.98 -5.01
CA GLY A 382 -31.45 -12.20 -5.16
C GLY A 382 -31.50 -11.05 -6.17
N GLN A 383 -32.68 -10.66 -6.68
CA GLN A 383 -32.84 -9.47 -7.53
C GLN A 383 -33.26 -8.25 -6.70
N GLN A 384 -32.90 -7.05 -7.19
CA GLN A 384 -33.31 -5.77 -6.62
C GLN A 384 -34.40 -5.13 -7.51
N PRO A 385 -35.37 -4.39 -6.94
CA PRO A 385 -36.23 -3.52 -7.73
C PRO A 385 -35.40 -2.45 -8.45
N VAL A 386 -35.80 -2.18 -9.70
CA VAL A 386 -35.18 -1.18 -10.58
C VAL A 386 -36.15 -0.03 -10.77
N ILE A 387 -35.75 1.19 -10.41
CA ILE A 387 -36.42 2.42 -10.83
C ILE A 387 -35.69 2.92 -12.08
N ASP A 388 -36.29 2.68 -13.24
CA ASP A 388 -35.73 3.07 -14.55
C ASP A 388 -36.44 4.34 -15.03
N CYS A 389 -35.71 5.45 -15.02
CA CYS A 389 -36.25 6.75 -15.43
C CYS A 389 -36.31 6.90 -16.96
N GLN A 390 -35.81 5.93 -17.74
CA GLN A 390 -35.90 5.92 -19.20
C GLN A 390 -35.33 7.17 -19.88
N SER A 391 -34.27 7.74 -19.33
CA SER A 391 -33.68 9.03 -19.75
C SER A 391 -34.64 10.22 -19.63
N SER A 392 -35.58 10.17 -18.70
CA SER A 392 -36.59 11.20 -18.45
C SER A 392 -36.69 11.48 -16.95
N GLY A 393 -36.35 12.69 -16.53
CA GLY A 393 -36.52 13.10 -15.13
C GLY A 393 -35.59 12.36 -14.16
N ARG A 394 -35.96 12.38 -12.88
CA ARG A 394 -35.20 11.79 -11.76
C ARG A 394 -35.94 10.59 -11.20
N ALA A 395 -35.29 9.77 -10.40
CA ALA A 395 -35.99 8.73 -9.65
C ALA A 395 -36.73 9.33 -8.45
N LEU A 396 -36.02 10.11 -7.62
CA LEU A 396 -36.54 10.62 -6.34
C LEU A 396 -36.29 12.13 -6.18
N LEU A 397 -37.26 12.80 -5.54
CA LEU A 397 -37.18 14.21 -5.15
C LEU A 397 -37.41 14.33 -3.64
N PHE A 398 -36.47 15.00 -2.97
CA PHE A 398 -36.54 15.34 -1.55
C PHE A 398 -36.37 16.86 -1.40
N ASP A 399 -37.48 17.56 -1.19
CA ASP A 399 -37.55 19.03 -1.23
C ASP A 399 -38.40 19.63 -0.10
N LEU A 400 -38.87 18.81 0.84
CA LEU A 400 -39.85 19.20 1.86
C LEU A 400 -39.39 18.93 3.30
N GLY A 401 -38.07 18.84 3.51
CA GLY A 401 -37.44 18.72 4.82
C GLY A 401 -37.36 17.28 5.31
N GLU A 402 -37.28 16.32 4.38
CA GLU A 402 -37.06 14.92 4.70
C GLU A 402 -35.84 14.75 5.60
N THR A 403 -36.00 14.01 6.68
CA THR A 403 -34.91 13.77 7.64
C THR A 403 -34.23 12.45 7.33
N LYS A 404 -33.18 12.11 8.08
CA LYS A 404 -32.55 10.78 8.04
C LYS A 404 -33.53 9.62 8.22
N ASN A 405 -34.73 9.85 8.76
CA ASN A 405 -35.75 8.81 8.94
C ASN A 405 -36.56 8.52 7.66
N SER A 406 -36.31 9.28 6.59
CA SER A 406 -36.78 9.03 5.24
C SER A 406 -35.70 8.18 4.56
N VAL A 407 -36.00 6.90 4.33
CA VAL A 407 -35.00 5.89 3.97
C VAL A 407 -35.31 5.29 2.61
N VAL A 408 -34.29 5.16 1.76
CA VAL A 408 -34.31 4.40 0.51
C VAL A 408 -33.27 3.28 0.63
N ASP A 409 -33.73 2.03 0.59
CA ASP A 409 -32.88 0.84 0.79
C ASP A 409 -33.06 -0.19 -0.33
N ASN A 410 -31.93 -0.69 -0.86
CA ASN A 410 -31.88 -1.86 -1.73
C ASN A 410 -32.57 -1.68 -3.11
N PHE A 411 -32.26 -0.57 -3.80
CA PHE A 411 -32.77 -0.26 -5.15
C PHE A 411 -31.66 -0.11 -6.19
N ILE A 412 -31.97 -0.43 -7.44
CA ILE A 412 -31.23 0.06 -8.61
C ILE A 412 -31.94 1.32 -9.13
N LEU A 413 -31.25 2.45 -9.19
CA LEU A 413 -31.72 3.72 -9.72
C LEU A 413 -30.96 4.02 -11.01
N GLN A 414 -31.65 3.99 -12.15
CA GLN A 414 -30.97 4.05 -13.44
C GLN A 414 -31.62 4.95 -14.48
N ASN A 415 -30.79 5.35 -15.46
CA ASN A 415 -31.17 6.13 -16.62
C ASN A 415 -31.92 7.43 -16.27
N GLY A 416 -31.66 8.01 -15.10
CA GLY A 416 -32.13 9.35 -14.76
C GLY A 416 -31.49 10.41 -15.65
N LYS A 417 -32.25 11.40 -16.11
CA LYS A 417 -31.72 12.49 -16.95
C LYS A 417 -32.36 13.84 -16.67
N LYS A 418 -31.55 14.80 -16.22
CA LYS A 418 -31.92 16.22 -16.01
C LYS A 418 -30.94 17.17 -16.70
N ASN A 419 -31.24 17.54 -17.94
CA ASN A 419 -30.40 18.43 -18.78
C ASN A 419 -31.09 19.76 -19.10
N GLY A 420 -32.01 20.22 -18.24
CA GLY A 420 -32.62 21.54 -18.35
C GLY A 420 -31.57 22.66 -18.32
N THR A 421 -31.96 23.87 -18.69
CA THR A 421 -31.04 25.03 -18.72
C THR A 421 -30.99 25.80 -17.41
N SER A 422 -31.82 25.45 -16.43
CA SER A 422 -31.93 26.16 -15.15
C SER A 422 -32.23 25.20 -14.01
N TYR A 423 -31.76 25.57 -12.82
CA TYR A 423 -32.15 24.92 -11.58
C TYR A 423 -33.68 25.00 -11.37
N PRO A 424 -34.33 23.92 -10.90
CA PRO A 424 -33.80 22.60 -10.53
C PRO A 424 -33.81 21.55 -11.67
N ASP A 425 -34.19 21.92 -12.90
CA ASP A 425 -34.35 20.98 -14.03
C ASP A 425 -33.03 20.52 -14.66
N ASN A 426 -31.91 21.03 -14.16
CA ASN A 426 -30.56 20.64 -14.54
C ASN A 426 -29.83 19.83 -13.45
N ALA A 427 -30.52 19.50 -12.35
CA ALA A 427 -29.93 19.07 -11.09
C ALA A 427 -30.39 17.66 -10.67
N GLY A 428 -29.42 16.81 -10.35
CA GLY A 428 -29.61 15.47 -9.79
C GLY A 428 -30.17 14.49 -10.81
N GLY A 429 -29.34 13.65 -11.45
CA GLY A 429 -29.87 12.73 -12.47
C GLY A 429 -30.80 11.67 -11.90
N ALA A 430 -30.50 11.12 -10.72
CA ALA A 430 -31.34 10.16 -10.00
C ALA A 430 -32.07 10.79 -8.81
N ILE A 431 -31.39 11.61 -8.02
CA ILE A 431 -31.91 12.17 -6.77
C ILE A 431 -31.57 13.66 -6.67
N LEU A 432 -32.57 14.47 -6.30
CA LEU A 432 -32.34 15.84 -5.81
C LEU A 432 -32.70 15.90 -4.32
N CYS A 433 -31.74 16.36 -3.51
CA CYS A 433 -31.91 16.72 -2.11
C CYS A 433 -31.76 18.24 -1.95
N GLU A 434 -32.85 18.93 -1.63
CA GLU A 434 -32.87 20.37 -1.41
C GLU A 434 -33.70 20.78 -0.19
N ASN A 435 -33.68 22.06 0.19
CA ASN A 435 -34.50 22.61 1.27
C ASN A 435 -34.33 21.90 2.63
N LYS A 436 -33.09 21.57 3.00
CA LYS A 436 -32.73 20.86 4.25
C LYS A 436 -33.22 19.41 4.29
N SER A 437 -33.42 18.80 3.13
CA SER A 437 -33.86 17.41 3.02
C SER A 437 -32.65 16.48 3.00
N SER A 438 -32.42 15.78 4.10
CA SER A 438 -31.25 14.92 4.35
C SER A 438 -31.67 13.46 4.58
N PRO A 439 -32.17 12.76 3.54
CA PRO A 439 -32.60 11.37 3.63
C PRO A 439 -31.41 10.42 3.89
N THR A 440 -31.73 9.17 4.23
CA THR A 440 -30.76 8.07 4.30
C THR A 440 -30.93 7.17 3.08
N ILE A 441 -29.82 6.89 2.39
CA ILE A 441 -29.75 6.08 1.17
C ILE A 441 -28.78 4.94 1.44
N ILE A 442 -29.26 3.70 1.36
CA ILE A 442 -28.46 2.52 1.75
C ILE A 442 -28.60 1.37 0.75
N ASN A 443 -27.50 0.64 0.52
CA ASN A 443 -27.47 -0.57 -0.31
C ASN A 443 -28.02 -0.35 -1.75
N CYS A 444 -27.93 0.86 -2.27
CA CYS A 444 -28.47 1.22 -3.58
C CYS A 444 -27.39 1.21 -4.67
N THR A 445 -27.80 0.88 -5.88
CA THR A 445 -26.96 1.00 -7.09
C THR A 445 -27.47 2.14 -7.96
N PHE A 446 -26.59 3.01 -8.44
CA PHE A 446 -26.89 4.13 -9.32
C PHE A 446 -26.15 3.93 -10.64
N SER A 447 -26.88 3.76 -11.74
CA SER A 447 -26.27 3.45 -13.04
C SER A 447 -26.77 4.29 -14.19
N GLY A 448 -25.86 4.86 -14.97
CA GLY A 448 -26.21 5.58 -16.21
C GLY A 448 -27.03 6.84 -15.99
N ASN A 449 -27.00 7.43 -14.79
CA ASN A 449 -27.72 8.66 -14.50
C ASN A 449 -26.92 9.86 -15.02
N SER A 450 -27.63 10.89 -15.49
CA SER A 450 -27.02 12.07 -16.07
C SER A 450 -27.71 13.37 -15.69
N ALA A 451 -26.94 14.43 -15.46
CA ALA A 451 -27.46 15.78 -15.25
C ALA A 451 -26.46 16.83 -15.75
N ASN A 452 -26.78 18.11 -15.62
CA ASN A 452 -25.72 19.12 -15.71
C ASN A 452 -24.92 19.16 -14.39
N ASP A 453 -25.63 18.98 -13.28
CA ASP A 453 -25.11 19.11 -11.92
C ASP A 453 -25.54 17.91 -11.07
N GLY A 454 -24.58 17.16 -10.55
CA GLY A 454 -24.85 15.95 -9.75
C GLY A 454 -25.44 14.84 -10.62
N GLY A 455 -24.60 14.16 -11.40
CA GLY A 455 -25.06 13.17 -12.38
C GLY A 455 -25.93 12.07 -11.78
N ALA A 456 -25.70 11.69 -10.52
CA ALA A 456 -26.62 10.85 -9.76
C ALA A 456 -27.38 11.64 -8.69
N ILE A 457 -26.68 12.36 -7.81
CA ILE A 457 -27.25 13.01 -6.63
C ILE A 457 -26.80 14.48 -6.61
N LEU A 458 -27.75 15.40 -6.41
CA LEU A 458 -27.44 16.77 -6.07
C LEU A 458 -27.90 17.10 -4.64
N CYS A 459 -27.01 17.71 -3.87
CA CYS A 459 -27.23 18.16 -2.51
C CYS A 459 -27.16 19.70 -2.44
N SER A 460 -28.30 20.34 -2.17
CA SER A 460 -28.44 21.79 -2.00
C SER A 460 -28.95 22.12 -0.60
N SER A 461 -28.11 22.77 0.22
CA SER A 461 -28.38 23.01 1.66
C SER A 461 -28.88 21.76 2.41
N SER A 462 -28.34 20.59 2.05
CA SER A 462 -28.85 19.27 2.43
C SER A 462 -27.71 18.27 2.58
N SER A 463 -27.78 17.41 3.59
CA SER A 463 -26.67 16.52 3.98
C SER A 463 -27.16 15.07 4.13
N PRO A 464 -27.55 14.38 3.05
CA PRO A 464 -27.98 12.99 3.11
C PRO A 464 -26.88 12.06 3.66
N THR A 465 -27.31 10.94 4.24
CA THR A 465 -26.41 9.83 4.60
C THR A 465 -26.47 8.77 3.52
N ILE A 466 -25.31 8.36 3.01
CA ILE A 466 -25.18 7.43 1.89
C ILE A 466 -24.26 6.29 2.32
N THR A 467 -24.75 5.06 2.38
CA THR A 467 -23.98 3.92 2.90
C THR A 467 -24.10 2.68 2.03
N ASN A 468 -23.00 1.99 1.77
CA ASN A 468 -22.95 0.74 0.98
C ASN A 468 -23.56 0.90 -0.43
N CYS A 469 -23.41 2.06 -1.05
CA CYS A 469 -23.96 2.34 -2.38
C CYS A 469 -22.90 2.17 -3.48
N VAL A 470 -23.35 1.80 -4.68
CA VAL A 470 -22.51 1.68 -5.88
C VAL A 470 -22.97 2.71 -6.90
N PHE A 471 -22.03 3.48 -7.44
CA PHE A 471 -22.26 4.50 -8.47
C PHE A 471 -21.41 4.17 -9.69
N SER A 472 -22.05 3.75 -10.78
CA SER A 472 -21.36 3.32 -12.00
C SER A 472 -21.87 4.00 -13.27
N GLY A 473 -20.95 4.61 -14.04
CA GLY A 473 -21.28 5.19 -15.34
C GLY A 473 -22.23 6.39 -15.25
N ASN A 474 -22.23 7.12 -14.14
CA ASN A 474 -23.02 8.36 -14.01
C ASN A 474 -22.22 9.54 -14.56
N SER A 475 -22.91 10.55 -15.09
CA SER A 475 -22.27 11.66 -15.78
C SER A 475 -22.87 13.02 -15.47
N ALA A 476 -22.04 14.06 -15.41
CA ALA A 476 -22.47 15.44 -15.32
C ALA A 476 -21.83 16.29 -16.44
N SER A 477 -22.54 17.26 -17.01
CA SER A 477 -21.92 18.18 -17.98
C SER A 477 -21.16 19.33 -17.32
N SER A 478 -21.21 19.46 -16.00
CA SER A 478 -20.53 20.51 -15.24
C SER A 478 -19.92 19.94 -13.98
N TYR A 479 -20.71 19.75 -12.92
CA TYR A 479 -20.16 19.47 -11.60
C TYR A 479 -20.64 18.13 -11.03
N GLY A 480 -19.70 17.28 -10.64
CA GLY A 480 -19.94 16.05 -9.88
C GLY A 480 -20.65 15.00 -10.72
N GLY A 481 -19.90 14.08 -11.34
CA GLY A 481 -20.48 13.02 -12.17
C GLY A 481 -21.41 12.10 -11.39
N VAL A 482 -21.22 12.04 -10.07
CA VAL A 482 -22.11 11.38 -9.13
C VAL A 482 -22.75 12.38 -8.19
N ILE A 483 -21.98 13.02 -7.30
CA ILE A 483 -22.50 13.87 -6.22
C ILE A 483 -22.04 15.30 -6.44
N ARG A 484 -22.99 16.25 -6.42
CA ARG A 484 -22.67 17.67 -6.26
C ARG A 484 -23.14 18.19 -4.91
N CYS A 485 -22.25 18.79 -4.14
CA CYS A 485 -22.54 19.45 -2.87
C CYS A 485 -22.42 20.98 -3.00
N TRP A 486 -23.51 21.69 -2.70
CA TRP A 486 -23.54 23.15 -2.62
C TRP A 486 -24.42 23.61 -1.44
N GLY A 487 -24.01 24.70 -0.80
CA GLY A 487 -24.85 25.47 0.12
C GLY A 487 -24.59 25.04 1.55
N ALA A 488 -23.31 24.88 1.92
CA ALA A 488 -22.89 24.23 3.15
C ALA A 488 -23.49 22.81 3.31
N SER A 489 -23.56 22.06 2.21
CA SER A 489 -24.01 20.66 2.21
C SER A 489 -22.85 19.75 2.60
N SER A 490 -23.07 18.87 3.58
CA SER A 490 -22.03 17.98 4.12
C SER A 490 -22.58 16.55 4.25
N PRO A 491 -22.93 15.88 3.15
CA PRO A 491 -23.36 14.50 3.20
C PRO A 491 -22.28 13.59 3.79
N THR A 492 -22.72 12.53 4.45
CA THR A 492 -21.86 11.46 4.94
C THR A 492 -21.93 10.29 3.97
N VAL A 493 -20.79 9.83 3.48
CA VAL A 493 -20.66 8.76 2.50
C VAL A 493 -19.73 7.69 3.05
N THR A 494 -20.25 6.48 3.25
CA THR A 494 -19.51 5.39 3.89
C THR A 494 -19.61 4.11 3.06
N ASN A 495 -18.50 3.38 2.89
CA ASN A 495 -18.47 2.09 2.20
C ASN A 495 -19.03 2.13 0.77
N CYS A 496 -18.87 3.25 0.06
CA CYS A 496 -19.42 3.42 -1.28
C CYS A 496 -18.37 3.22 -2.36
N THR A 497 -18.82 2.76 -3.53
CA THR A 497 -17.96 2.60 -4.73
C THR A 497 -18.39 3.56 -5.82
N PHE A 498 -17.44 4.31 -6.38
CA PHE A 498 -17.61 5.26 -7.48
C PHE A 498 -16.74 4.77 -8.65
N SER A 499 -17.36 4.15 -9.67
CA SER A 499 -16.63 3.55 -10.79
C SER A 499 -17.05 4.08 -12.16
N GLY A 500 -16.09 4.55 -12.96
CA GLY A 500 -16.35 4.93 -14.35
C GLY A 500 -17.32 6.12 -14.49
N ASN A 501 -17.33 7.05 -13.54
CA ASN A 501 -18.17 8.25 -13.61
C ASN A 501 -17.40 9.41 -14.26
N SER A 502 -18.12 10.37 -14.83
CA SER A 502 -17.50 11.47 -15.59
C SER A 502 -18.15 12.83 -15.34
N ALA A 503 -17.35 13.91 -15.29
CA ALA A 503 -17.85 15.28 -15.29
C ALA A 503 -16.84 16.25 -15.92
N ASN A 504 -17.15 17.55 -16.02
CA ASN A 504 -16.07 18.52 -16.25
C ASN A 504 -15.26 18.71 -14.96
N ASP A 505 -15.95 18.84 -13.83
CA ASP A 505 -15.36 19.10 -12.53
C ASP A 505 -15.78 18.04 -11.52
N GLY A 506 -14.82 17.24 -11.05
CA GLY A 506 -15.08 16.17 -10.08
C GLY A 506 -15.81 15.00 -10.74
N GLY A 507 -15.06 14.07 -11.34
CA GLY A 507 -15.65 12.95 -12.11
C GLY A 507 -16.61 12.10 -11.28
N ALA A 508 -16.41 12.04 -9.96
CA ALA A 508 -17.38 11.51 -9.01
C ALA A 508 -18.03 12.60 -8.15
N ILE A 509 -17.25 13.37 -7.39
CA ILE A 509 -17.76 14.30 -6.38
C ILE A 509 -17.26 15.70 -6.66
N CYS A 510 -18.17 16.66 -6.67
CA CYS A 510 -17.85 18.07 -6.65
C CYS A 510 -18.40 18.70 -5.37
N CYS A 511 -17.59 19.44 -4.62
CA CYS A 511 -18.04 20.17 -3.44
C CYS A 511 -17.58 21.63 -3.45
N GLN A 512 -18.52 22.54 -3.17
CA GLN A 512 -18.28 23.98 -3.26
C GLN A 512 -19.01 24.78 -2.18
N SER A 513 -18.62 26.06 -2.03
CA SER A 513 -19.33 27.04 -1.18
C SER A 513 -19.50 26.58 0.26
N GLY A 514 -18.40 26.23 0.93
CA GLY A 514 -18.41 25.77 2.33
C GLY A 514 -18.96 24.35 2.54
N SER A 515 -19.15 23.58 1.47
CA SER A 515 -19.62 22.19 1.55
C SER A 515 -18.47 21.26 1.95
N SER A 516 -18.67 20.43 2.97
CA SER A 516 -17.64 19.56 3.54
C SER A 516 -18.16 18.14 3.73
N PRO A 517 -18.35 17.37 2.64
CA PRO A 517 -18.79 15.99 2.77
C PRO A 517 -17.74 15.14 3.50
N THR A 518 -18.21 14.15 4.25
CA THR A 518 -17.36 13.17 4.93
C THR A 518 -17.39 11.86 4.15
N LEU A 519 -16.23 11.39 3.73
CA LEU A 519 -16.04 10.19 2.93
C LEU A 519 -15.21 9.19 3.75
N THR A 520 -15.73 7.98 3.93
CA THR A 520 -15.05 6.95 4.75
C THR A 520 -15.12 5.59 4.07
N ASN A 521 -13.98 4.91 3.96
CA ASN A 521 -13.90 3.57 3.37
C ASN A 521 -14.55 3.48 1.98
N CYS A 522 -14.34 4.51 1.16
CA CYS A 522 -14.91 4.59 -0.18
C CYS A 522 -13.85 4.26 -1.25
N THR A 523 -14.30 3.72 -2.38
CA THR A 523 -13.44 3.41 -3.54
C THR A 523 -13.83 4.28 -4.73
N PHE A 524 -12.87 5.00 -5.30
CA PHE A 524 -12.98 5.81 -6.51
C PHE A 524 -12.09 5.18 -7.59
N SER A 525 -12.71 4.58 -8.61
CA SER A 525 -11.96 3.86 -9.66
C SER A 525 -12.36 4.26 -11.08
N GLY A 526 -11.40 4.64 -11.91
CA GLY A 526 -11.66 4.91 -13.33
C GLY A 526 -12.59 6.10 -13.57
N ASN A 527 -12.68 7.05 -12.64
CA ASN A 527 -13.48 8.26 -12.84
C ASN A 527 -12.67 9.28 -13.66
N THR A 528 -13.36 10.09 -14.45
CA THR A 528 -12.75 10.99 -15.44
C THR A 528 -13.29 12.40 -15.32
N ALA A 529 -12.44 13.42 -15.46
CA ALA A 529 -12.88 14.81 -15.50
C ALA A 529 -11.93 15.71 -16.31
N ASN A 530 -12.25 17.00 -16.45
CA ASN A 530 -11.24 18.00 -16.82
C ASN A 530 -10.37 18.30 -15.59
N CYS A 531 -11.00 18.61 -14.45
CA CYS A 531 -10.29 18.84 -13.19
C CYS A 531 -10.82 17.91 -12.10
N GLY A 532 -9.91 17.24 -11.38
CA GLY A 532 -10.28 16.35 -10.28
C GLY A 532 -10.98 15.08 -10.78
N GLY A 533 -10.20 14.13 -11.33
CA GLY A 533 -10.77 12.92 -11.95
C GLY A 533 -11.75 12.16 -11.07
N ALA A 534 -11.58 12.20 -9.74
CA ALA A 534 -12.56 11.74 -8.77
C ALA A 534 -13.25 12.89 -8.03
N ILE A 535 -12.49 13.79 -7.39
CA ILE A 535 -13.01 14.83 -6.50
C ILE A 535 -12.51 16.20 -6.93
N HIS A 536 -13.42 17.16 -7.08
CA HIS A 536 -13.08 18.58 -7.17
C HIS A 536 -13.68 19.32 -5.96
N CYS A 537 -12.83 20.05 -5.23
CA CYS A 537 -13.24 20.97 -4.17
C CYS A 537 -12.77 22.40 -4.43
N PHE A 538 -13.70 23.37 -4.40
CA PHE A 538 -13.42 24.78 -4.67
C PHE A 538 -14.32 25.71 -3.85
N PHE A 539 -13.99 27.01 -3.79
CA PHE A 539 -14.69 28.03 -2.99
C PHE A 539 -15.01 27.57 -1.55
N SER A 540 -13.97 27.20 -0.81
CA SER A 540 -14.06 26.71 0.57
C SER A 540 -14.82 25.38 0.73
N GLY A 541 -14.98 24.59 -0.33
CA GLY A 541 -15.37 23.19 -0.19
C GLY A 541 -14.22 22.42 0.44
N SER A 542 -14.42 21.70 1.53
CA SER A 542 -13.29 21.02 2.20
C SER A 542 -13.74 19.69 2.75
N PRO A 543 -13.71 18.63 1.93
CA PRO A 543 -14.14 17.31 2.35
C PRO A 543 -13.17 16.69 3.35
N THR A 544 -13.70 15.80 4.18
CA THR A 544 -12.91 14.88 5.01
C THR A 544 -12.89 13.53 4.31
N VAL A 545 -11.71 12.98 4.07
CA VAL A 545 -11.50 11.74 3.33
C VAL A 545 -10.67 10.79 4.17
N THR A 546 -11.25 9.67 4.58
CA THR A 546 -10.63 8.71 5.49
C THR A 546 -10.70 7.30 4.92
N ASP A 547 -9.57 6.59 4.92
CA ASP A 547 -9.47 5.19 4.51
C ASP A 547 -10.03 4.92 3.11
N CYS A 548 -9.90 5.88 2.20
CA CYS A 548 -10.42 5.78 0.84
C CYS A 548 -9.34 5.34 -0.16
N THR A 549 -9.77 4.67 -1.23
CA THR A 549 -8.91 4.26 -2.34
C THR A 549 -9.25 5.04 -3.61
N PHE A 550 -8.25 5.62 -4.25
CA PHE A 550 -8.32 6.31 -5.54
C PHE A 550 -7.45 5.57 -6.55
N SER A 551 -8.06 4.85 -7.50
CA SER A 551 -7.33 4.01 -8.44
C SER A 551 -7.70 4.27 -9.91
N GLY A 552 -6.71 4.64 -10.73
CA GLY A 552 -6.94 4.80 -12.17
C GLY A 552 -7.88 5.94 -12.53
N ASN A 553 -8.02 6.97 -11.68
CA ASN A 553 -8.79 8.15 -12.04
C ASN A 553 -7.94 9.07 -12.93
N SER A 554 -8.59 9.78 -13.86
CA SER A 554 -7.87 10.65 -14.79
C SER A 554 -8.50 12.02 -14.95
N ALA A 555 -7.65 13.03 -15.19
CA ALA A 555 -8.06 14.39 -15.51
C ALA A 555 -7.39 14.88 -16.81
N ASP A 556 -8.14 15.59 -17.65
CA ASP A 556 -7.61 16.19 -18.89
C ASP A 556 -6.80 17.47 -18.65
N GLU A 557 -6.94 18.09 -17.47
CA GLU A 557 -6.15 19.26 -17.04
C GLU A 557 -5.38 18.83 -15.78
N ASP A 558 -5.89 19.16 -14.59
CA ASP A 558 -5.18 19.00 -13.32
C ASP A 558 -5.88 18.05 -12.34
N GLY A 559 -5.08 17.41 -11.48
CA GLY A 559 -5.56 16.63 -10.34
C GLY A 559 -6.20 15.32 -10.76
N GLY A 560 -5.39 14.32 -11.14
CA GLY A 560 -5.89 13.05 -11.66
C GLY A 560 -6.87 12.33 -10.74
N ALA A 561 -6.75 12.49 -9.42
CA ALA A 561 -7.77 12.06 -8.46
C ALA A 561 -8.49 13.24 -7.79
N ILE A 562 -7.75 14.15 -7.15
CA ILE A 562 -8.30 15.24 -6.35
C ILE A 562 -7.75 16.57 -6.86
N TYR A 563 -8.64 17.51 -7.16
CA TYR A 563 -8.29 18.89 -7.42
C TYR A 563 -8.85 19.78 -6.30
N CYS A 564 -8.01 20.61 -5.70
CA CYS A 564 -8.41 21.55 -4.67
C CYS A 564 -7.94 22.99 -4.95
N ASP A 565 -8.89 23.93 -4.99
CA ASP A 565 -8.57 25.33 -5.19
C ASP A 565 -9.39 26.32 -4.34
N SER A 566 -9.03 27.60 -4.41
CA SER A 566 -9.85 28.69 -3.87
C SER A 566 -10.16 28.53 -2.37
N ASN A 567 -9.12 28.28 -1.56
CA ASN A 567 -9.20 28.05 -0.11
C ASN A 567 -9.94 26.77 0.28
N SER A 568 -9.79 25.70 -0.50
CA SER A 568 -10.43 24.40 -0.28
C SER A 568 -9.40 23.42 0.23
N SER A 569 -9.31 23.24 1.54
CA SER A 569 -8.25 22.46 2.17
C SER A 569 -8.79 21.17 2.78
N PRO A 570 -8.94 20.09 1.99
CA PRO A 570 -9.43 18.82 2.51
C PRO A 570 -8.51 18.21 3.56
N SER A 571 -9.08 17.37 4.43
CA SER A 571 -8.35 16.49 5.33
C SER A 571 -8.35 15.08 4.74
N ILE A 572 -7.17 14.51 4.50
CA ILE A 572 -6.97 13.23 3.81
C ILE A 572 -6.15 12.33 4.73
N THR A 573 -6.71 11.20 5.16
CA THR A 573 -6.08 10.29 6.13
C THR A 573 -6.24 8.84 5.74
N GLY A 574 -5.18 8.03 5.83
CA GLY A 574 -5.28 6.58 5.60
C GLY A 574 -5.59 6.19 4.15
N CYS A 575 -5.41 7.11 3.19
CA CYS A 575 -5.87 6.93 1.82
C CYS A 575 -4.78 6.35 0.91
N THR A 576 -5.21 5.63 -0.12
CA THR A 576 -4.33 5.09 -1.17
C THR A 576 -4.65 5.74 -2.51
N PHE A 577 -3.63 6.25 -3.20
CA PHE A 577 -3.68 6.82 -4.55
C PHE A 577 -2.81 5.98 -5.48
N SER A 578 -3.42 5.21 -6.38
CA SER A 578 -2.69 4.29 -7.26
C SER A 578 -3.04 4.48 -8.73
N GLY A 579 -2.04 4.76 -9.57
CA GLY A 579 -2.24 4.81 -11.02
C GLY A 579 -3.17 5.93 -11.49
N ASN A 580 -3.32 7.01 -10.73
CA ASN A 580 -4.08 8.17 -11.18
C ASN A 580 -3.22 9.00 -12.14
N SER A 581 -3.84 9.62 -13.14
CA SER A 581 -3.12 10.30 -14.21
C SER A 581 -3.72 11.64 -14.57
N THR A 582 -2.91 12.56 -15.08
CA THR A 582 -3.38 13.86 -15.57
C THR A 582 -2.56 14.32 -16.77
N ASP A 583 -3.18 15.10 -17.65
CA ASP A 583 -2.47 15.64 -18.82
C ASP A 583 -1.62 16.87 -18.48
N ASP A 584 -1.95 17.64 -17.43
CA ASP A 584 -1.14 18.76 -16.93
C ASP A 584 -0.48 18.41 -15.58
N GLU A 585 -0.99 18.90 -14.44
CA GLU A 585 -0.29 18.87 -13.15
C GLU A 585 -1.02 18.08 -12.05
N GLY A 586 -0.26 17.39 -11.18
CA GLY A 586 -0.79 16.70 -10.00
C GLY A 586 -1.46 15.37 -10.32
N GLY A 587 -0.67 14.35 -10.67
CA GLY A 587 -1.19 13.06 -11.12
C GLY A 587 -2.16 12.37 -10.14
N ALA A 588 -2.01 12.61 -8.83
CA ALA A 588 -3.02 12.26 -7.84
C ALA A 588 -3.74 13.50 -7.28
N ILE A 589 -3.01 14.47 -6.74
CA ILE A 589 -3.57 15.64 -6.05
C ILE A 589 -3.00 16.92 -6.64
N TYR A 590 -3.88 17.84 -7.02
CA TYR A 590 -3.53 19.21 -7.37
C TYR A 590 -4.04 20.20 -6.32
N CYS A 591 -3.18 21.15 -5.92
CA CYS A 591 -3.51 22.18 -4.93
C CYS A 591 -3.17 23.58 -5.45
N SER A 592 -4.16 24.48 -5.47
CA SER A 592 -4.00 25.89 -5.87
C SER A 592 -4.65 26.84 -4.87
N SER A 593 -3.84 27.69 -4.21
CA SER A 593 -4.28 28.51 -3.07
C SER A 593 -5.07 27.71 -2.02
N SER A 594 -4.63 26.47 -1.76
CA SER A 594 -5.29 25.50 -0.89
C SER A 594 -4.25 24.60 -0.22
N SER A 595 -4.39 24.36 1.08
CA SER A 595 -3.36 23.68 1.88
C SER A 595 -3.95 22.46 2.59
N PRO A 596 -4.20 21.35 1.88
CA PRO A 596 -4.73 20.14 2.50
C PRO A 596 -3.81 19.57 3.57
N THR A 597 -4.40 18.80 4.48
CA THR A 597 -3.65 17.92 5.41
C THR A 597 -3.70 16.51 4.87
N ILE A 598 -2.54 15.88 4.72
CA ILE A 598 -2.37 14.55 4.15
C ILE A 598 -1.58 13.71 5.15
N THR A 599 -2.17 12.63 5.65
CA THR A 599 -1.56 11.83 6.73
C THR A 599 -1.76 10.33 6.51
N ASN A 600 -0.73 9.54 6.76
CA ASN A 600 -0.79 8.07 6.63
C ASN A 600 -1.28 7.63 5.24
N CYS A 601 -0.83 8.29 4.17
CA CYS A 601 -1.29 8.02 2.81
C CYS A 601 -0.21 7.37 1.95
N VAL A 602 -0.64 6.61 0.95
CA VAL A 602 0.23 5.96 -0.04
C VAL A 602 -0.07 6.50 -1.42
N PHE A 603 0.98 6.92 -2.13
CA PHE A 603 0.94 7.38 -3.51
C PHE A 603 1.84 6.48 -4.36
N SER A 604 1.22 5.64 -5.21
CA SER A 604 1.96 4.67 -6.02
C SER A 604 1.61 4.74 -7.50
N GLY A 605 2.62 4.91 -8.36
CA GLY A 605 2.42 4.81 -9.80
C GLY A 605 1.52 5.89 -10.40
N ASN A 606 1.36 7.04 -9.74
CA ASN A 606 0.59 8.16 -10.30
C ASN A 606 1.44 8.94 -11.31
N SER A 607 0.82 9.54 -12.32
CA SER A 607 1.53 10.18 -13.43
C SER A 607 0.97 11.54 -13.85
N ALA A 608 1.84 12.48 -14.25
CA ALA A 608 1.46 13.76 -14.85
C ALA A 608 2.30 14.03 -16.10
N ASN A 609 1.71 14.59 -17.18
CA ASN A 609 2.52 14.96 -18.36
C ASN A 609 3.19 16.34 -18.23
N ASP A 610 2.97 17.06 -17.13
CA ASP A 610 3.77 18.25 -16.76
C ASP A 610 4.44 18.02 -15.40
N SER A 611 3.74 18.30 -14.29
CA SER A 611 4.36 18.46 -12.98
C SER A 611 3.70 17.67 -11.86
N GLY A 612 4.50 17.19 -10.91
CA GLY A 612 4.02 16.60 -9.66
C GLY A 612 3.29 15.28 -9.90
N GLY A 613 4.04 14.22 -10.19
CA GLY A 613 3.46 12.91 -10.54
C GLY A 613 2.49 12.37 -9.50
N ALA A 614 2.69 12.69 -8.22
CA ALA A 614 1.69 12.49 -7.17
C ALA A 614 0.99 13.79 -6.78
N ILE A 615 1.73 14.81 -6.32
CA ILE A 615 1.16 16.04 -5.76
C ILE A 615 1.76 17.26 -6.44
N CYS A 616 0.93 18.20 -6.86
CA CYS A 616 1.38 19.51 -7.32
C CYS A 616 0.80 20.64 -6.44
N CYS A 617 1.65 21.59 -6.04
CA CYS A 617 1.30 22.70 -5.15
C CYS A 617 1.61 24.05 -5.82
N HIS A 618 0.58 24.86 -6.07
CA HIS A 618 0.67 26.18 -6.70
C HIS A 618 0.07 27.30 -5.84
N LYS A 619 0.48 28.54 -6.13
CA LYS A 619 -0.15 29.78 -5.64
C LYS A 619 -0.30 29.80 -4.11
N SER A 620 0.82 29.61 -3.39
CA SER A 620 0.89 29.60 -1.93
C SER A 620 0.10 28.46 -1.27
N SER A 621 0.05 27.31 -1.93
CA SER A 621 -0.47 26.06 -1.36
C SER A 621 0.61 25.39 -0.54
N SER A 622 0.46 25.35 0.78
CA SER A 622 1.45 24.76 1.69
C SER A 622 0.82 23.62 2.48
N PRO A 623 0.55 22.46 1.85
CA PRO A 623 -0.02 21.33 2.55
C PRO A 623 0.92 20.79 3.64
N THR A 624 0.32 20.14 4.64
CA THR A 624 1.04 19.33 5.63
C THR A 624 0.94 17.87 5.23
N ILE A 625 2.08 17.23 5.02
CA ILE A 625 2.22 15.84 4.57
C ILE A 625 2.98 15.07 5.64
N THR A 626 2.37 14.03 6.21
CA THR A 626 2.95 13.32 7.35
C THR A 626 2.75 11.81 7.23
N ASN A 627 3.80 11.03 7.52
CA ASN A 627 3.74 9.55 7.48
C ASN A 627 3.25 9.02 6.12
N CYS A 628 3.72 9.60 5.02
CA CYS A 628 3.26 9.22 3.68
C CYS A 628 4.36 8.53 2.88
N ALA A 629 3.96 7.61 2.00
CA ALA A 629 4.86 6.90 1.11
C ALA A 629 4.58 7.28 -0.35
N PHE A 630 5.63 7.62 -1.09
CA PHE A 630 5.60 7.97 -2.51
C PHE A 630 6.46 6.99 -3.29
N SER A 631 5.84 6.06 -4.01
CA SER A 631 6.56 5.04 -4.77
C SER A 631 6.26 5.09 -6.27
N SER A 632 7.30 5.11 -7.10
CA SER A 632 7.14 4.95 -8.56
C SER A 632 6.18 5.95 -9.22
N ASN A 633 6.05 7.16 -8.66
CA ASN A 633 5.28 8.22 -9.31
C ASN A 633 6.13 8.87 -10.42
N GLY A 634 5.46 9.36 -11.47
CA GLY A 634 6.08 9.84 -12.70
C GLY A 634 5.61 11.24 -13.10
N ALA A 635 6.53 12.11 -13.53
CA ALA A 635 6.19 13.36 -14.21
C ALA A 635 7.06 13.56 -15.45
N ASP A 636 6.62 14.35 -16.41
CA ASP A 636 7.48 14.68 -17.56
C ASP A 636 8.40 15.86 -17.21
N GLU A 637 7.89 17.00 -16.77
CA GLU A 637 8.69 18.21 -16.58
C GLU A 637 9.31 18.35 -15.18
N TYR A 638 8.49 18.37 -14.13
CA TYR A 638 8.96 18.75 -12.78
C TYR A 638 8.43 17.84 -11.67
N GLY A 639 9.33 17.30 -10.84
CA GLY A 639 8.95 16.63 -9.60
C GLY A 639 8.23 15.30 -9.82
N GLY A 640 8.97 14.19 -9.89
CA GLY A 640 8.38 12.87 -10.10
C GLY A 640 7.34 12.47 -9.04
N ALA A 641 7.49 12.95 -7.81
CA ALA A 641 6.47 12.82 -6.75
C ALA A 641 5.77 14.15 -6.47
N ILE A 642 6.52 15.18 -6.07
CA ILE A 642 5.95 16.46 -5.61
C ILE A 642 6.54 17.62 -6.40
N CYS A 643 5.69 18.49 -6.93
CA CYS A 643 6.10 19.79 -7.46
C CYS A 643 5.58 20.92 -6.55
N CYS A 644 6.45 21.88 -6.25
CA CYS A 644 6.15 23.08 -5.48
C CYS A 644 6.47 24.32 -6.33
N ASP A 645 5.44 25.07 -6.70
CA ASP A 645 5.56 26.40 -7.30
C ASP A 645 4.93 27.44 -6.37
N SER A 646 5.74 28.42 -5.97
CA SER A 646 5.33 29.51 -5.08
C SER A 646 4.67 28.99 -3.80
N SER A 647 5.14 27.84 -3.30
CA SER A 647 4.46 26.97 -2.34
C SER A 647 5.48 26.31 -1.42
N SER A 648 5.16 26.13 -0.13
CA SER A 648 6.14 25.63 0.84
C SER A 648 5.50 24.61 1.78
N PRO A 649 5.26 23.38 1.32
CA PRO A 649 4.70 22.32 2.16
C PRO A 649 5.62 21.95 3.33
N THR A 650 5.02 21.39 4.37
CA THR A 650 5.75 20.71 5.46
C THR A 650 5.61 19.21 5.28
N ILE A 651 6.73 18.51 5.15
CA ILE A 651 6.82 17.09 4.86
C ILE A 651 7.56 16.41 6.01
N THR A 652 6.93 15.44 6.67
CA THR A 652 7.50 14.79 7.86
C THR A 652 7.28 13.29 7.82
N ASN A 653 8.30 12.50 8.18
CA ASN A 653 8.21 11.04 8.24
C ASN A 653 7.76 10.42 6.91
N CYS A 654 8.30 10.88 5.78
CA CYS A 654 7.86 10.42 4.46
C CYS A 654 8.96 9.67 3.71
N THR A 655 8.56 8.71 2.88
CA THR A 655 9.48 7.96 2.01
C THR A 655 9.20 8.28 0.54
N PHE A 656 10.26 8.48 -0.22
CA PHE A 656 10.24 8.74 -1.66
C PHE A 656 11.10 7.66 -2.33
N ASN A 657 10.45 6.64 -2.90
CA ASN A 657 11.11 5.49 -3.47
C ASN A 657 10.85 5.35 -4.98
N GLY A 658 11.90 5.43 -5.80
CA GLY A 658 11.78 5.11 -7.22
C GLY A 658 10.88 6.05 -8.00
N ASN A 659 10.66 7.28 -7.53
CA ASN A 659 9.91 8.28 -8.31
C ASN A 659 10.80 8.80 -9.44
N SER A 660 10.19 9.13 -10.57
CA SER A 660 10.92 9.45 -11.78
C SER A 660 10.37 10.69 -12.46
N VAL A 661 11.27 11.49 -13.03
CA VAL A 661 10.91 12.59 -13.92
C VAL A 661 11.70 12.47 -15.23
N ASN A 662 11.14 12.98 -16.32
CA ASN A 662 11.94 13.13 -17.54
C ASN A 662 12.96 14.26 -17.34
N TRP A 663 12.55 15.48 -16.98
CA TRP A 663 13.46 16.62 -16.97
C TRP A 663 14.06 17.00 -15.61
N TYR A 664 13.28 17.44 -14.61
CA TYR A 664 13.89 18.07 -13.42
C TYR A 664 13.27 17.65 -12.08
N GLY A 665 14.11 17.22 -11.13
CA GLY A 665 13.68 16.84 -9.77
C GLY A 665 13.02 15.46 -9.69
N GLY A 666 13.79 14.39 -9.54
CA GLY A 666 13.28 13.01 -9.59
C GLY A 666 12.25 12.67 -8.51
N ALA A 667 12.34 13.27 -7.32
CA ALA A 667 11.29 13.20 -6.31
C ALA A 667 10.57 14.54 -6.14
N ILE A 668 11.31 15.61 -5.81
CA ILE A 668 10.74 16.91 -5.46
C ILE A 668 11.34 18.01 -6.33
N CYS A 669 10.48 18.84 -6.91
CA CYS A 669 10.87 20.11 -7.53
C CYS A 669 10.38 21.29 -6.68
N CYS A 670 11.24 22.29 -6.46
CA CYS A 670 10.92 23.53 -5.78
C CYS A 670 11.25 24.72 -6.69
N ASP A 671 10.24 25.50 -7.08
CA ASP A 671 10.38 26.67 -7.93
C ASP A 671 9.69 27.92 -7.34
N TRP A 672 10.13 29.09 -7.78
CA TRP A 672 9.56 30.41 -7.47
C TRP A 672 9.40 30.71 -5.97
N ASN A 673 10.51 30.74 -5.24
CA ASN A 673 10.55 30.99 -3.78
C ASN A 673 9.85 29.89 -2.96
N SER A 674 9.86 28.65 -3.44
CA SER A 674 9.34 27.49 -2.72
C SER A 674 10.40 26.96 -1.75
N SER A 675 10.12 27.02 -0.44
CA SER A 675 11.05 26.58 0.59
C SER A 675 10.39 25.59 1.54
N PRO A 676 10.09 24.36 1.07
CA PRO A 676 9.48 23.34 1.92
C PRO A 676 10.38 22.96 3.10
N ILE A 677 9.74 22.48 4.16
CA ILE A 677 10.41 21.92 5.34
C ILE A 677 10.29 20.41 5.26
N LEU A 678 11.42 19.71 5.20
CA LEU A 678 11.50 18.26 5.14
C LEU A 678 12.16 17.75 6.41
N THR A 679 11.50 16.81 7.09
CA THR A 679 11.98 16.28 8.35
C THR A 679 11.81 14.78 8.39
N ASN A 680 12.87 14.06 8.76
CA ASN A 680 12.81 12.61 8.97
C ASN A 680 12.32 11.84 7.72
N CYS A 681 12.87 12.15 6.55
CA CYS A 681 12.45 11.59 5.26
C CYS A 681 13.55 10.75 4.60
N ILE A 682 13.14 9.79 3.77
CA ILE A 682 14.05 8.96 2.96
C ILE A 682 13.80 9.23 1.48
N PHE A 683 14.87 9.48 0.73
CA PHE A 683 14.90 9.61 -0.72
C PHE A 683 15.77 8.50 -1.28
N SER A 684 15.12 7.50 -1.88
CA SER A 684 15.77 6.29 -2.38
C SER A 684 15.42 6.02 -3.84
N GLY A 685 16.41 5.78 -4.69
CA GLY A 685 16.17 5.29 -6.05
C GLY A 685 15.43 6.27 -6.98
N ASN A 686 15.26 7.53 -6.60
CA ASN A 686 14.55 8.51 -7.43
C ASN A 686 15.42 8.91 -8.63
N SER A 687 14.80 9.27 -9.75
CA SER A 687 15.53 9.44 -11.00
C SER A 687 15.08 10.62 -11.87
N ALA A 688 16.04 11.31 -12.47
CA ALA A 688 15.82 12.28 -13.54
C ALA A 688 16.45 11.73 -14.84
N THR A 689 15.62 11.39 -15.82
CA THR A 689 15.98 10.37 -16.83
C THR A 689 16.28 10.89 -18.23
N ALA A 690 15.74 12.03 -18.64
CA ALA A 690 16.00 12.60 -19.96
C ALA A 690 17.45 13.08 -20.11
N SER A 691 17.90 13.29 -21.34
CA SER A 691 19.21 13.90 -21.58
C SER A 691 19.21 15.34 -21.06
N HIS A 692 20.20 15.72 -20.23
CA HIS A 692 20.25 17.01 -19.53
C HIS A 692 19.22 17.15 -18.40
N ALA A 693 18.80 16.04 -17.80
CA ALA A 693 17.97 16.02 -16.61
C ALA A 693 18.78 16.24 -15.33
N TYR A 694 18.25 17.03 -14.39
CA TYR A 694 18.97 17.47 -13.19
C TYR A 694 18.24 17.09 -11.90
N GLY A 695 18.99 16.80 -10.84
CA GLY A 695 18.48 16.63 -9.48
C GLY A 695 17.67 15.34 -9.33
N GLY A 696 18.35 14.21 -9.18
CA GLY A 696 17.71 12.89 -9.07
C GLY A 696 16.80 12.73 -7.85
N ALA A 697 17.03 13.47 -6.76
CA ALA A 697 16.08 13.57 -5.65
C ALA A 697 15.37 14.93 -5.61
N ILE A 698 16.11 16.03 -5.44
CA ILE A 698 15.53 17.37 -5.22
C ILE A 698 16.15 18.40 -6.17
N LEU A 699 15.28 19.19 -6.81
CA LEU A 699 15.65 20.41 -7.55
C LEU A 699 15.24 21.66 -6.75
N CYS A 700 16.16 22.61 -6.59
CA CYS A 700 15.91 23.92 -5.98
C CYS A 700 16.16 25.04 -7.00
N TRP A 701 15.09 25.68 -7.46
CA TRP A 701 15.10 26.70 -8.52
C TRP A 701 14.46 28.04 -8.06
N ASN A 702 15.04 29.17 -8.49
CA ASN A 702 14.46 30.52 -8.40
C ASN A 702 14.22 30.94 -6.95
N SER A 703 15.30 31.08 -6.19
CA SER A 703 15.29 31.48 -4.77
C SER A 703 14.57 30.48 -3.85
N SER A 704 14.48 29.23 -4.27
CA SER A 704 13.88 28.14 -3.49
C SER A 704 14.93 27.53 -2.56
N SER A 705 14.67 27.54 -1.25
CA SER A 705 15.68 27.21 -0.24
C SER A 705 15.08 26.30 0.85
N PRO A 706 14.82 25.02 0.55
CA PRO A 706 14.25 24.10 1.53
C PRO A 706 15.15 23.90 2.74
N THR A 707 14.52 23.64 3.88
CA THR A 707 15.22 23.19 5.10
C THR A 707 14.97 21.71 5.27
N ILE A 708 16.04 20.93 5.32
CA ILE A 708 16.01 19.48 5.33
C ILE A 708 16.71 19.02 6.60
N THR A 709 16.02 18.25 7.44
CA THR A 709 16.54 17.81 8.72
C THR A 709 16.34 16.31 8.89
N ASN A 710 17.38 15.62 9.36
CA ASN A 710 17.32 14.19 9.68
C ASN A 710 16.85 13.34 8.48
N CYS A 711 17.35 13.62 7.28
CA CYS A 711 16.93 12.91 6.06
C CYS A 711 18.05 12.05 5.47
N THR A 712 17.69 11.02 4.71
CA THR A 712 18.63 10.12 4.03
C THR A 712 18.40 10.14 2.52
N PHE A 713 19.46 10.35 1.74
CA PHE A 713 19.46 10.33 0.28
C PHE A 713 20.41 9.25 -0.20
N SER A 714 19.89 8.22 -0.86
CA SER A 714 20.71 7.12 -1.38
C SER A 714 20.17 6.52 -2.68
N GLY A 715 21.07 6.12 -3.58
CA GLY A 715 20.70 5.49 -4.85
C GLY A 715 19.90 6.39 -5.81
N ASN A 716 19.81 7.71 -5.57
CA ASN A 716 19.14 8.62 -6.48
C ASN A 716 20.05 8.92 -7.69
N THR A 717 19.44 9.10 -8.85
CA THR A 717 20.16 9.15 -10.13
C THR A 717 19.74 10.34 -10.99
N ALA A 718 20.71 11.00 -11.62
CA ALA A 718 20.45 11.99 -12.65
C ALA A 718 21.25 11.67 -13.91
N ASN A 719 20.60 11.75 -15.06
CA ASN A 719 21.24 11.52 -16.35
C ASN A 719 22.14 12.69 -16.81
N TRP A 720 22.28 13.72 -15.98
CA TRP A 720 23.25 14.79 -16.18
C TRP A 720 23.95 15.20 -14.88
N ASP A 721 23.45 16.20 -14.16
CA ASP A 721 24.08 16.72 -12.93
C ASP A 721 23.17 16.50 -11.71
N ALA A 722 23.78 16.36 -10.52
CA ALA A 722 23.11 16.15 -9.23
C ALA A 722 22.28 14.87 -9.11
N GLY A 723 22.89 13.79 -8.61
CA GLY A 723 22.15 12.58 -8.26
C GLY A 723 21.19 12.81 -7.09
N ALA A 724 21.57 13.57 -6.06
CA ALA A 724 20.66 13.98 -4.99
C ALA A 724 20.12 15.40 -5.18
N ILE A 725 20.90 16.46 -4.96
CA ILE A 725 20.39 17.84 -4.87
C ILE A 725 21.01 18.78 -5.92
N TYR A 726 20.17 19.45 -6.71
CA TYR A 726 20.59 20.46 -7.68
C TYR A 726 20.09 21.86 -7.28
N CYS A 727 20.98 22.86 -7.28
CA CYS A 727 20.66 24.24 -6.89
C CYS A 727 20.97 25.24 -8.00
N LEU A 728 19.98 26.06 -8.36
CA LEU A 728 20.13 27.12 -9.37
C LEU A 728 19.27 28.37 -9.11
N PHE A 729 19.72 29.49 -9.67
CA PHE A 729 19.13 30.82 -9.61
C PHE A 729 18.84 31.32 -8.19
N ASN A 730 19.90 31.55 -7.41
CA ASN A 730 19.88 32.07 -6.04
C ASN A 730 19.22 31.13 -5.01
N SER A 731 19.22 29.82 -5.28
CA SER A 731 18.65 28.81 -4.39
C SER A 731 19.69 28.35 -3.38
N SER A 732 19.30 28.26 -2.10
CA SER A 732 20.23 28.05 -0.98
C SER A 732 19.67 27.08 0.09
N PRO A 733 19.46 25.78 -0.23
CA PRO A 733 18.99 24.81 0.74
C PRO A 733 19.94 24.65 1.94
N THR A 734 19.35 24.30 3.09
CA THR A 734 20.06 23.97 4.33
C THR A 734 19.72 22.56 4.77
N LEU A 735 20.76 21.75 4.99
CA LEU A 735 20.65 20.38 5.47
C LEU A 735 21.22 20.28 6.88
N ASN A 736 20.50 19.61 7.77
CA ASN A 736 20.92 19.33 9.14
C ASN A 736 20.82 17.83 9.42
N ASN A 737 21.87 17.20 9.96
CA ASN A 737 21.83 15.77 10.32
C ASN A 737 21.40 14.87 9.17
N CYS A 738 21.82 15.15 7.92
CA CYS A 738 21.40 14.39 6.75
C CYS A 738 22.50 13.47 6.23
N ILE A 739 22.13 12.34 5.64
CA ILE A 739 23.05 11.46 4.89
C ILE A 739 22.82 11.65 3.39
N LEU A 740 23.91 11.88 2.64
CA LEU A 740 23.95 11.94 1.18
C LEU A 740 25.04 10.97 0.70
N TRP A 741 24.65 9.76 0.31
CA TRP A 741 25.61 8.71 -0.04
C TRP A 741 25.09 7.76 -1.10
N GLY A 742 25.94 7.36 -2.04
CA GLY A 742 25.60 6.38 -3.07
C GLY A 742 24.64 6.92 -4.14
N ASN A 743 24.54 8.24 -4.28
CA ASN A 743 23.81 8.85 -5.39
C ASN A 743 24.70 8.93 -6.63
N THR A 744 24.11 9.07 -7.82
CA THR A 744 24.89 9.07 -9.07
C THR A 744 24.41 10.14 -10.05
N ALA A 745 25.38 10.80 -10.70
CA ALA A 745 25.13 11.70 -11.82
C ALA A 745 26.07 11.32 -12.99
N VAL A 746 25.56 11.37 -14.21
CA VAL A 746 26.35 10.99 -15.41
C VAL A 746 27.47 12.00 -15.70
N ASN A 747 27.23 13.28 -15.48
CA ASN A 747 28.19 14.36 -15.77
C ASN A 747 28.95 14.78 -14.51
N ALA A 748 28.29 15.37 -13.51
CA ALA A 748 28.96 15.82 -12.29
C ALA A 748 28.03 15.97 -11.08
N GLY A 749 28.65 16.02 -9.90
CA GLY A 749 27.98 16.36 -8.65
C GLY A 749 27.00 15.29 -8.18
N SER A 750 27.39 14.02 -8.11
CA SER A 750 26.53 12.91 -7.68
C SER A 750 25.69 13.21 -6.42
N GLU A 751 26.24 13.91 -5.44
CA GLU A 751 25.52 14.30 -4.23
C GLU A 751 24.90 15.70 -4.36
N ILE A 752 25.71 16.72 -4.66
CA ILE A 752 25.25 18.11 -4.72
C ILE A 752 25.86 18.82 -5.92
N TYR A 753 25.04 19.55 -6.66
CA TYR A 753 25.50 20.44 -7.73
C TYR A 753 25.00 21.88 -7.55
N ILE A 754 25.93 22.83 -7.54
CA ILE A 754 25.63 24.28 -7.48
C ILE A 754 25.89 24.91 -8.84
N TYR A 755 24.83 25.33 -9.54
CA TYR A 755 24.93 25.79 -10.93
C TYR A 755 25.58 27.16 -11.09
N ASP A 756 25.15 28.15 -10.28
CA ASP A 756 25.55 29.55 -10.42
C ASP A 756 26.14 30.13 -9.12
N SER A 757 26.74 31.31 -9.23
CA SER A 757 27.44 31.96 -8.10
C SER A 757 26.51 32.57 -7.03
N GLY A 758 25.23 32.74 -7.34
CA GLY A 758 24.21 33.24 -6.42
C GLY A 758 23.59 32.13 -5.58
N SER A 759 23.62 30.90 -6.07
CA SER A 759 23.17 29.70 -5.35
C SER A 759 24.23 29.20 -4.35
N SER A 760 23.79 28.44 -3.34
CA SER A 760 24.67 27.86 -2.32
C SER A 760 24.03 26.62 -1.67
N CYS A 761 24.76 25.93 -0.81
CA CYS A 761 24.18 24.89 0.04
C CYS A 761 24.90 24.88 1.39
N THR A 762 24.16 24.71 2.48
CA THR A 762 24.73 24.60 3.83
C THR A 762 24.47 23.20 4.38
N LEU A 763 25.54 22.54 4.82
CA LEU A 763 25.51 21.21 5.43
C LEU A 763 25.94 21.35 6.89
N ASN A 764 25.05 21.04 7.82
CA ASN A 764 25.32 21.03 9.26
C ASN A 764 25.23 19.59 9.76
N TYR A 765 26.31 19.06 10.33
CA TYR A 765 26.36 17.71 10.89
C TYR A 765 25.83 16.65 9.91
N CYS A 766 26.20 16.76 8.63
CA CYS A 766 25.77 15.82 7.59
C CYS A 766 26.86 14.79 7.31
N CYS A 767 26.47 13.59 6.88
CA CYS A 767 27.36 12.59 6.32
C CYS A 767 27.24 12.63 4.80
N VAL A 768 28.35 12.88 4.10
CA VAL A 768 28.31 13.13 2.66
C VAL A 768 29.57 12.64 1.96
N ASP A 769 29.41 12.04 0.77
CA ASP A 769 30.53 11.81 -0.15
C ASP A 769 30.90 13.15 -0.80
N ASN A 770 31.89 13.84 -0.23
CA ASN A 770 32.33 15.14 -0.72
C ASN A 770 33.06 15.06 -2.08
N THR A 771 33.40 13.87 -2.56
CA THR A 771 33.86 13.71 -3.95
C THR A 771 32.71 13.84 -4.94
N GLY A 772 31.47 13.69 -4.47
CA GLY A 772 30.23 13.87 -5.20
C GLY A 772 29.75 15.32 -5.33
N TYR A 773 30.59 16.33 -5.07
CA TYR A 773 30.23 17.74 -5.32
C TYR A 773 30.51 18.18 -6.75
N GLY A 774 29.65 19.05 -7.30
CA GLY A 774 29.80 19.61 -8.64
C GLY A 774 29.47 21.10 -8.74
N GLY A 775 29.89 21.72 -9.85
CA GLY A 775 29.64 23.12 -10.14
C GLY A 775 30.47 24.08 -9.28
N GLN A 776 29.83 25.09 -8.69
CA GLN A 776 30.44 26.10 -7.82
C GLN A 776 30.71 25.56 -6.40
N THR A 777 31.56 24.54 -6.28
CA THR A 777 31.76 23.80 -5.01
C THR A 777 32.20 24.67 -3.83
N GLY A 778 32.89 25.80 -4.06
CA GLY A 778 33.20 26.80 -3.03
C GLY A 778 31.99 27.54 -2.43
N LYS A 779 30.77 27.22 -2.88
CA LYS A 779 29.49 27.69 -2.33
C LYS A 779 28.79 26.67 -1.46
N ILE A 780 29.41 25.51 -1.24
CA ILE A 780 28.97 24.52 -0.26
C ILE A 780 29.67 24.85 1.06
N THR A 781 28.88 25.12 2.10
CA THR A 781 29.37 25.39 3.46
C THR A 781 29.19 24.15 4.30
N GLU A 782 30.29 23.61 4.82
CA GLU A 782 30.32 22.37 5.60
C GLU A 782 30.62 22.70 7.06
N ASN A 783 29.70 22.37 7.95
CA ASN A 783 29.82 22.58 9.39
C ASN A 783 29.76 21.23 10.10
N ASN A 784 30.90 20.75 10.61
CA ASN A 784 31.03 19.48 11.34
C ASN A 784 30.50 18.26 10.57
N CYS A 785 30.75 18.19 9.27
CA CYS A 785 30.32 17.07 8.44
C CYS A 785 31.23 15.83 8.57
N VAL A 786 30.65 14.65 8.34
CA VAL A 786 31.32 13.36 8.25
C VAL A 786 31.57 13.03 6.78
N PHE A 787 32.80 12.64 6.43
CA PHE A 787 33.23 12.31 5.06
C PHE A 787 33.71 10.85 4.99
N ALA A 788 32.88 9.95 5.48
CA ALA A 788 33.15 8.52 5.52
C ALA A 788 31.86 7.76 5.19
N ASP A 789 32.00 6.52 4.72
CA ASP A 789 30.85 5.66 4.41
C ASP A 789 29.90 5.60 5.62
N PRO A 790 28.59 5.89 5.46
CA PRO A 790 27.62 5.76 6.54
C PRO A 790 27.44 4.31 7.02
N GLU A 791 27.98 3.32 6.29
CA GLU A 791 27.92 1.90 6.65
C GLU A 791 26.47 1.41 6.83
N PHE A 792 25.65 1.62 5.79
CA PHE A 792 24.29 1.08 5.77
C PHE A 792 24.28 -0.46 5.90
N VAL A 793 23.23 -1.00 6.52
CA VAL A 793 23.01 -2.45 6.66
C VAL A 793 22.89 -3.11 5.28
N ASP A 794 21.93 -2.67 4.44
CA ASP A 794 21.75 -3.12 3.06
C ASP A 794 21.14 -2.03 2.17
N ALA A 795 21.98 -1.09 1.73
CA ALA A 795 21.55 -0.02 0.84
C ALA A 795 20.97 -0.51 -0.49
N ALA A 796 21.41 -1.67 -1.00
CA ALA A 796 20.90 -2.21 -2.26
C ALA A 796 19.49 -2.80 -2.11
N GLY A 797 19.17 -3.35 -0.94
CA GLY A 797 17.82 -3.78 -0.54
C GLY A 797 16.90 -2.64 -0.07
N GLY A 798 17.42 -1.41 0.03
CA GLY A 798 16.67 -0.25 0.54
C GLY A 798 16.66 -0.13 2.07
N ASP A 799 17.51 -0.89 2.76
CA ASP A 799 17.71 -0.81 4.20
C ASP A 799 18.85 0.17 4.53
N TYR A 800 18.47 1.38 4.93
CA TYR A 800 19.40 2.44 5.29
C TYR A 800 19.62 2.59 6.80
N HIS A 801 19.32 1.55 7.58
CA HIS A 801 19.79 1.49 8.97
C HIS A 801 21.32 1.51 9.02
N LEU A 802 21.85 2.07 10.09
CA LEU A 802 23.30 2.14 10.33
C LEU A 802 23.80 0.83 10.94
N LYS A 803 24.95 0.34 10.48
CA LYS A 803 25.71 -0.70 11.20
C LYS A 803 26.26 -0.13 12.51
N ASP A 804 26.52 -1.01 13.47
CA ASP A 804 27.08 -0.67 14.80
C ASP A 804 28.45 0.01 14.75
N THR A 805 29.17 -0.12 13.63
CA THR A 805 30.46 0.54 13.37
C THR A 805 30.35 1.89 12.68
N SER A 806 29.13 2.33 12.33
CA SER A 806 28.90 3.50 11.50
C SER A 806 29.47 4.79 12.12
N PRO A 807 30.14 5.64 11.33
CA PRO A 807 30.60 6.95 11.79
C PRO A 807 29.45 7.96 11.97
N CYS A 808 28.22 7.61 11.62
CA CYS A 808 27.04 8.46 11.74
C CYS A 808 26.32 8.34 13.09
N ILE A 809 26.67 7.32 13.88
CA ILE A 809 26.09 7.09 15.22
C ILE A 809 26.58 8.17 16.19
N ASP A 810 25.64 8.78 16.90
CA ASP A 810 25.84 9.89 17.86
C ASP A 810 26.64 11.07 17.28
N ALA A 811 26.60 11.27 15.96
CA ALA A 811 27.40 12.28 15.25
C ALA A 811 26.62 13.54 14.86
N GLY A 812 25.31 13.56 15.09
CA GLY A 812 24.43 14.67 14.76
C GLY A 812 24.41 15.80 15.80
N ASP A 813 23.53 16.77 15.55
CA ASP A 813 23.25 17.88 16.47
C ASP A 813 21.80 17.84 16.97
N ASN A 814 21.66 17.63 18.28
CA ASN A 814 20.37 17.64 18.99
C ASN A 814 19.63 18.97 18.85
N SER A 815 20.35 20.11 18.70
CA SER A 815 19.71 21.42 18.61
C SER A 815 18.97 21.65 17.29
N SER A 816 19.33 20.88 16.26
CA SER A 816 18.71 20.92 14.94
C SER A 816 17.48 20.03 14.84
N VAL A 817 17.25 19.11 15.80
CA VAL A 817 16.09 18.22 15.84
C VAL A 817 14.84 19.02 16.25
N PRO A 818 13.76 19.04 15.45
CA PRO A 818 12.52 19.71 15.81
C PRO A 818 11.96 19.15 17.13
N SER A 819 11.46 20.02 18.01
CA SER A 819 11.02 19.61 19.36
C SER A 819 9.84 18.63 19.36
N ASN A 820 9.08 18.55 18.28
CA ASN A 820 7.98 17.61 18.06
C ASN A 820 8.43 16.28 17.43
N LEU A 821 9.68 16.15 16.99
CA LEU A 821 10.25 14.90 16.46
C LEU A 821 10.93 14.11 17.59
N ASN A 822 10.16 13.32 18.31
CA ASN A 822 10.68 12.45 19.39
C ASN A 822 10.98 11.01 18.93
N LYS A 823 10.64 10.69 17.68
CA LYS A 823 10.83 9.38 17.08
C LYS A 823 11.53 9.47 15.73
N ASP A 824 12.32 8.46 15.39
CA ASP A 824 12.85 8.24 14.06
C ASP A 824 11.78 7.69 13.11
N ILE A 825 12.15 7.35 11.88
CA ILE A 825 11.21 6.90 10.87
C ILE A 825 10.58 5.52 11.16
N ASP A 826 11.25 4.69 11.97
CA ASP A 826 10.73 3.40 12.45
C ASP A 826 9.84 3.53 13.69
N GLY A 827 9.74 4.74 14.24
CA GLY A 827 8.97 5.02 15.44
C GLY A 827 9.73 4.76 16.74
N ASN A 828 11.05 4.53 16.67
CA ASN A 828 11.97 4.38 17.79
C ASN A 828 12.37 5.75 18.36
N PRO A 829 12.80 5.87 19.63
CA PRO A 829 13.25 7.14 20.20
C PRO A 829 14.37 7.80 19.37
N ARG A 830 14.25 9.11 19.12
CA ARG A 830 15.14 9.84 18.19
C ARG A 830 16.46 10.36 18.77
N ILE A 831 16.63 10.32 20.08
CA ILE A 831 17.87 10.79 20.73
C ILE A 831 18.24 9.76 21.79
N VAL A 832 19.10 8.83 21.39
CA VAL A 832 19.64 7.76 22.25
C VAL A 832 21.15 7.90 22.41
N ASP A 833 21.77 7.03 23.20
CA ASP A 833 23.23 6.96 23.38
C ASP A 833 23.71 5.71 22.62
N GLY A 834 23.79 5.82 21.29
CA GLY A 834 23.96 4.68 20.39
C GLY A 834 25.30 3.98 20.57
N ASN A 835 26.35 4.71 20.93
CA ASN A 835 27.70 4.17 21.18
C ASN A 835 27.97 3.85 22.67
N ASN A 836 26.96 3.99 23.54
CA ASN A 836 27.04 3.73 24.98
C ASN A 836 28.16 4.50 25.72
N ASN A 837 28.49 5.73 25.29
CA ASN A 837 29.51 6.56 25.93
C ASN A 837 28.97 7.39 27.12
N GLY A 838 27.66 7.36 27.37
CA GLY A 838 26.96 8.10 28.41
C GLY A 838 26.37 9.44 27.96
N SER A 839 26.46 9.80 26.68
CA SER A 839 25.94 11.05 26.10
C SER A 839 24.97 10.75 24.96
N LYS A 840 23.71 11.19 25.14
CA LYS A 840 22.69 10.99 24.11
C LYS A 840 22.79 12.04 23.01
N VAL A 841 23.07 11.61 21.78
CA VAL A 841 23.20 12.49 20.61
C VAL A 841 22.43 11.85 19.46
N VAL A 842 21.71 12.66 18.70
CA VAL A 842 20.97 12.18 17.53
C VAL A 842 21.93 11.62 16.48
N ASP A 843 21.53 10.55 15.81
CA ASP A 843 22.24 10.04 14.66
C ASP A 843 22.00 10.93 13.43
N ILE A 844 23.01 10.98 12.56
CA ILE A 844 22.85 11.60 11.24
C ILE A 844 21.99 10.65 10.39
N GLY A 845 20.94 11.16 9.75
CA GLY A 845 20.06 10.40 8.86
C GLY A 845 18.60 10.29 9.33
N ALA A 846 17.83 9.41 8.71
CA ALA A 846 16.40 9.22 9.02
C ALA A 846 16.16 8.19 10.13
N TYR A 847 17.10 7.28 10.33
CA TYR A 847 17.08 6.25 11.37
C TYR A 847 17.87 6.68 12.60
N GLU A 848 17.52 6.12 13.75
CA GLU A 848 18.32 6.18 14.96
C GLU A 848 18.74 4.76 15.35
N TYR A 849 20.05 4.50 15.40
CA TYR A 849 20.62 3.24 15.85
C TYR A 849 20.24 2.96 17.30
N GLN A 850 19.67 1.79 17.55
CA GLN A 850 19.28 1.36 18.89
C GLN A 850 20.34 0.36 19.41
N PRO A 851 21.02 0.65 20.55
CA PRO A 851 22.11 -0.16 21.09
C PRO A 851 21.68 -1.47 21.76
#